data_AF-A0A4P2QP23-F1
#
_entry.id   AF-A0A4P2QP23-F1
#
_cell.length_a   1.000
_cell.length_b   1.000
_cell.length_c   1.000
_cell.angle_alpha   90.00
_cell.angle_beta   90.00
_cell.angle_gamma   90.00
#
_symmetry.space_group_name_H-M   'P 1'
#
loop_
_entity.id
_entity.type
_entity.pdbx_description
1 polymer ?
#
loop_
_entity_poly.entity_id
_entity_poly.type
_entity_poly.pdbx_seq_one_letter_code
_entity_poly.pdbx_strand_id
1 'polypeptide(L)'
;MEILNDTGLKLGWLVGRVRPPATSLTVIVKGTFTLAPNAPAALAAPGDRLLLESDRHLDDDPGKSLVYASDFAYFKPRADVLLVGTCRTPRGEAQRVSYAALEVGRLRKQIAVIGDRTWDGEVATEPRPFRAMPLRYELSFGGDGFAKNPRGRGRGKVKTAAGVERWPLPNLELPGSLIDSPRQIPEPAGFGPIERTWAQRTAGVGTYDDRWLAERWPGLPEDFDWGYFNAAPRDQQIAGYLRGDEAIALENLHPELPRYESRLPGLRARCFVEAAARGRAEIREVSLHLDTLWIDMDAGRLALVWRGLTPIASRDHDELRRILLVTEPLAEPPLPASRYREPASWRRPEAPEIAAKPRASGVPGAPDGEQGEPGDVDPDIVAGLEQARAMLEKSGVPRDVIERLRGVTSPDAFLAIVIGELRHDPEAAARLERDSREQTRRLLIEHGHDPALLDEPARPEDPSAAAAALTREEVAARAKGGRSFAGARLAGLDLSELDLRGLVFTRADLTGARLREARLDGADLTGARLERADLTRASLARAVAVQAELYGADLTGADLSAANLSEAGLRGAALPGARLDEADLTGATLAQANLERASLRDAELGGANLAEVRARGANARGPASAARGSPPPTCAAPRSTRPISRAARWTARSSAARRCARPRSTAPPASASPWRRPISRARAPSTARRSGASISARRGPTGPAGPARRSARPICAARP
;
A
#
# COMPACT_ATOMS: atom_id res chain seq x y z
N MET A 1 -4.28 20.65 19.64
CA MET A 1 -5.14 21.07 18.51
C MET A 1 -6.56 21.35 19.00
N GLU A 2 -7.14 22.51 18.68
CA GLU A 2 -8.58 22.80 18.84
C GLU A 2 -9.36 22.36 17.58
N ILE A 3 -10.61 21.90 17.76
CA ILE A 3 -11.51 21.50 16.68
C ILE A 3 -12.63 22.54 16.53
N LEU A 4 -12.82 23.05 15.31
CA LEU A 4 -13.95 23.87 14.89
C LEU A 4 -14.77 23.06 13.88
N ASN A 5 -15.99 22.66 14.27
CA ASN A 5 -16.86 21.80 13.47
C ASN A 5 -18.33 22.00 13.90
N ASP A 6 -19.10 22.68 13.06
CA ASP A 6 -20.55 22.88 13.17
C ASP A 6 -21.35 21.99 12.20
N THR A 7 -20.69 21.40 11.20
CA THR A 7 -21.27 20.57 10.12
C THR A 7 -22.09 19.37 10.58
N GLY A 8 -21.93 18.96 11.84
CA GLY A 8 -22.56 17.78 12.41
C GLY A 8 -21.92 16.44 12.00
N LEU A 9 -20.93 16.46 11.10
CA LEU A 9 -20.07 15.32 10.77
C LEU A 9 -19.13 14.99 11.95
N LYS A 10 -18.64 13.75 12.03
CA LYS A 10 -17.58 13.36 12.97
C LYS A 10 -16.21 13.59 12.34
N LEU A 11 -15.22 13.93 13.17
CA LEU A 11 -13.84 14.20 12.79
C LEU A 11 -12.90 13.37 13.66
N GLY A 12 -11.83 12.83 13.08
CA GLY A 12 -10.75 12.15 13.76
C GLY A 12 -9.52 12.06 12.87
N TRP A 13 -8.47 11.39 13.34
CA TRP A 13 -7.19 11.34 12.61
C TRP A 13 -6.33 10.13 12.95
N LEU A 14 -5.36 9.85 12.08
CA LEU A 14 -4.28 8.89 12.30
C LEU A 14 -2.93 9.54 11.99
N VAL A 15 -1.90 9.19 12.77
CA VAL A 15 -0.51 9.60 12.55
C VAL A 15 0.27 8.42 11.95
N GLY A 16 0.77 8.58 10.73
CA GLY A 16 1.51 7.53 10.03
C GLY A 16 2.56 8.11 9.06
N ARG A 17 3.22 7.24 8.27
CA ARG A 17 4.19 7.64 7.23
C ARG A 17 3.70 7.15 5.85
N VAL A 18 2.67 7.80 5.30
CA VAL A 18 2.12 7.43 3.97
C VAL A 18 3.05 7.88 2.83
N ARG A 19 3.93 8.86 3.08
CA ARG A 19 4.98 9.29 2.15
C ARG A 19 6.32 9.40 2.88
N PRO A 20 7.02 8.28 3.13
CA PRO A 20 8.33 8.29 3.77
C PRO A 20 9.32 9.24 3.06
N PRO A 21 10.25 9.88 3.79
CA PRO A 21 10.44 9.81 5.24
C PRO A 21 9.46 10.68 6.06
N ALA A 22 8.59 11.47 5.41
CA ALA A 22 7.74 12.44 6.09
C ALA A 22 6.61 11.79 6.90
N THR A 23 6.40 12.30 8.11
CA THR A 23 5.21 11.98 8.92
C THR A 23 3.99 12.70 8.35
N SER A 24 2.85 12.03 8.35
CA SER A 24 1.59 12.50 7.77
C SER A 24 0.43 12.27 8.73
N LEU A 25 -0.37 13.31 8.96
CA LEU A 25 -1.69 13.18 9.56
C LEU A 25 -2.68 12.80 8.46
N THR A 26 -3.36 11.66 8.65
CA THR A 26 -4.56 11.33 7.90
C THR A 26 -5.74 11.94 8.65
N VAL A 27 -6.40 12.94 8.07
CA VAL A 27 -7.67 13.46 8.58
C VAL A 27 -8.79 12.56 8.06
N ILE A 28 -9.69 12.15 8.96
CA ILE A 28 -10.83 11.27 8.67
C ILE A 28 -12.10 12.01 9.07
N VAL A 29 -13.04 12.16 8.13
CA VAL A 29 -14.34 12.79 8.35
C VAL A 29 -15.43 11.77 8.03
N LYS A 30 -16.37 11.54 8.95
CA LYS A 30 -17.49 10.61 8.77
C LYS A 30 -18.83 11.31 8.89
N GLY A 31 -19.69 11.14 7.89
CA GLY A 31 -21.10 11.55 7.93
C GLY A 31 -22.02 10.35 7.96
N THR A 32 -23.08 10.41 8.77
CA THR A 32 -24.18 9.42 8.77
C THR A 32 -25.42 10.07 8.18
N PHE A 33 -26.05 9.41 7.23
CA PHE A 33 -27.19 9.93 6.49
C PHE A 33 -28.33 8.90 6.47
N THR A 34 -29.56 9.36 6.64
CA THR A 34 -30.77 8.55 6.48
C THR A 34 -31.11 8.46 4.99
N LEU A 35 -31.34 7.25 4.48
CA LEU A 35 -31.80 7.02 3.12
C LEU A 35 -33.27 7.43 2.98
N ALA A 36 -33.63 8.01 1.83
CA ALA A 36 -34.99 8.39 1.51
C ALA A 36 -35.35 7.94 0.08
N PRO A 37 -36.52 7.30 -0.16
CA PRO A 37 -36.93 6.89 -1.49
C PRO A 37 -37.11 8.11 -2.42
N ASN A 38 -36.54 8.01 -3.62
CA ASN A 38 -36.59 9.01 -4.69
C ASN A 38 -36.03 10.41 -4.33
N ALA A 39 -35.26 10.52 -3.23
CA ALA A 39 -34.66 11.77 -2.77
C ALA A 39 -33.18 11.57 -2.37
N PRO A 40 -32.38 12.65 -2.25
CA PRO A 40 -31.06 12.58 -1.64
C PRO A 40 -31.12 12.17 -0.18
N ALA A 41 -30.15 11.38 0.28
CA ALA A 41 -30.00 11.03 1.69
C ALA A 41 -29.80 12.29 2.56
N ALA A 42 -30.48 12.37 3.69
CA ALA A 42 -30.43 13.53 4.59
C ALA A 42 -29.48 13.29 5.77
N LEU A 43 -28.80 14.32 6.28
CA LEU A 43 -27.92 14.19 7.45
C LEU A 43 -28.74 13.70 8.65
N ALA A 44 -28.33 12.57 9.25
CA ALA A 44 -29.09 11.92 10.31
C ALA A 44 -29.27 12.82 11.55
N ALA A 45 -30.26 12.55 12.40
CA ALA A 45 -30.44 13.29 13.65
C ALA A 45 -29.26 13.03 14.61
N PRO A 46 -28.92 13.94 15.55
CA PRO A 46 -27.68 13.85 16.33
C PRO A 46 -27.45 12.55 17.11
N GLY A 47 -28.53 11.86 17.53
CA GLY A 47 -28.46 10.56 18.22
C GLY A 47 -28.17 9.37 17.30
N ASP A 48 -28.58 9.44 16.03
CA ASP A 48 -28.43 8.36 15.04
C ASP A 48 -27.07 8.41 14.30
N ARG A 49 -26.26 9.45 14.57
CA ARG A 49 -24.95 9.64 13.93
C ARG A 49 -23.90 8.74 14.55
N LEU A 50 -23.52 7.71 13.80
CA LEU A 50 -22.40 6.82 14.09
C LEU A 50 -21.14 7.62 14.45
N LEU A 51 -20.38 7.13 15.43
CA LEU A 51 -19.05 7.62 15.74
C LEU A 51 -18.05 7.16 14.68
N LEU A 52 -16.78 7.55 14.80
CA LEU A 52 -15.72 6.81 14.11
C LEU A 52 -15.57 5.45 14.80
N GLU A 53 -15.68 4.38 14.04
CA GLU A 53 -15.81 3.01 14.53
C GLU A 53 -14.57 2.18 14.15
N SER A 54 -14.24 1.20 14.97
CA SER A 54 -13.35 0.10 14.62
C SER A 54 -14.02 -0.84 13.62
N ASP A 55 -13.38 -1.96 13.30
CA ASP A 55 -14.06 -3.05 12.63
C ASP A 55 -15.18 -3.57 13.58
N ARG A 56 -16.37 -3.85 13.03
CA ARG A 56 -17.51 -4.42 13.76
C ARG A 56 -17.99 -5.66 13.04
N HIS A 57 -18.04 -6.77 13.77
CA HIS A 57 -18.52 -8.07 13.32
C HIS A 57 -20.03 -8.21 13.54
N LEU A 58 -20.66 -9.17 12.87
CA LEU A 58 -22.08 -9.47 13.07
C LEU A 58 -22.32 -9.95 14.51
N ASP A 59 -23.39 -9.47 15.14
CA ASP A 59 -23.74 -9.71 16.56
C ASP A 59 -22.57 -9.40 17.54
N ASP A 60 -21.67 -8.49 17.15
CA ASP A 60 -20.43 -8.13 17.85
C ASP A 60 -19.50 -9.34 18.17
N ASP A 61 -19.57 -10.39 17.34
CA ASP A 61 -18.85 -11.66 17.49
C ASP A 61 -17.71 -11.81 16.46
N PRO A 62 -16.42 -11.75 16.87
CA PRO A 62 -15.26 -11.99 16.00
C PRO A 62 -15.23 -13.38 15.31
N GLY A 63 -16.08 -14.30 15.75
CA GLY A 63 -16.41 -15.56 15.09
C GLY A 63 -17.13 -15.43 13.75
N LYS A 64 -17.67 -14.24 13.41
CA LYS A 64 -18.52 -13.99 12.23
C LYS A 64 -17.88 -13.02 11.23
N SER A 65 -18.62 -12.66 10.19
CA SER A 65 -18.23 -11.68 9.17
C SER A 65 -18.30 -10.24 9.68
N LEU A 66 -17.51 -9.34 9.08
CA LEU A 66 -17.65 -7.90 9.27
C LEU A 66 -19.01 -7.40 8.75
N VAL A 67 -19.66 -6.53 9.53
CA VAL A 67 -20.76 -5.68 9.08
C VAL A 67 -20.31 -4.24 8.85
N TYR A 68 -19.27 -3.77 9.55
CA TYR A 68 -18.60 -2.48 9.31
C TYR A 68 -17.08 -2.68 9.32
N ALA A 69 -16.38 -2.03 8.39
CA ALA A 69 -14.91 -2.00 8.38
C ALA A 69 -14.42 -0.65 8.93
N SER A 70 -13.42 -0.70 9.80
CA SER A 70 -12.91 0.43 10.57
C SER A 70 -12.68 1.69 9.74
N ASP A 71 -13.10 2.82 10.29
CA ASP A 71 -12.83 4.14 9.69
C ASP A 71 -11.33 4.48 9.70
N PHE A 72 -10.57 3.83 10.58
CA PHE A 72 -9.15 4.05 10.78
C PHE A 72 -8.31 3.30 9.73
N ALA A 73 -8.13 3.98 8.60
CA ALA A 73 -7.21 3.64 7.52
C ALA A 73 -6.33 4.85 7.18
N TYR A 74 -5.03 4.65 6.98
CA TYR A 74 -4.11 5.74 6.63
C TYR A 74 -4.34 6.30 5.23
N PHE A 75 -4.67 5.44 4.26
CA PHE A 75 -4.92 5.81 2.88
C PHE A 75 -5.66 4.68 2.16
N LYS A 76 -6.58 5.02 1.25
CA LYS A 76 -7.19 4.08 0.30
C LYS A 76 -6.93 4.57 -1.12
N PRO A 77 -6.33 3.78 -2.02
CA PRO A 77 -6.07 4.18 -3.41
C PRO A 77 -7.32 4.20 -4.31
N ARG A 78 -8.45 3.67 -3.83
CA ARG A 78 -9.73 3.52 -4.54
C ARG A 78 -10.89 3.75 -3.58
N ALA A 79 -12.06 4.14 -4.09
CA ALA A 79 -13.25 4.26 -3.24
C ALA A 79 -13.90 2.88 -3.01
N ASP A 80 -14.14 2.53 -1.74
CA ASP A 80 -14.97 1.39 -1.37
C ASP A 80 -16.46 1.73 -1.52
N VAL A 81 -17.22 0.88 -2.22
CA VAL A 81 -18.67 0.81 -2.08
C VAL A 81 -19.03 -0.50 -1.36
N LEU A 82 -19.74 -0.37 -0.24
CA LEU A 82 -20.12 -1.46 0.66
C LEU A 82 -21.63 -1.42 0.89
N LEU A 83 -22.25 -2.60 0.98
CA LEU A 83 -23.66 -2.76 1.34
C LEU A 83 -23.82 -3.94 2.32
N VAL A 84 -24.58 -3.72 3.38
CA VAL A 84 -25.13 -4.76 4.25
C VAL A 84 -26.66 -4.64 4.30
N GLY A 85 -27.33 -5.77 4.54
CA GLY A 85 -28.78 -5.86 4.61
C GLY A 85 -29.29 -7.22 4.18
N THR A 86 -30.60 -7.31 3.93
CA THR A 86 -31.30 -8.55 3.65
C THR A 86 -31.98 -8.50 2.28
N CYS A 87 -31.66 -9.47 1.42
CA CYS A 87 -32.42 -9.68 0.19
C CYS A 87 -33.84 -10.11 0.53
N ARG A 88 -34.84 -9.41 -0.03
CA ARG A 88 -36.27 -9.66 0.12
C ARG A 88 -36.81 -10.17 -1.21
N THR A 89 -37.60 -11.23 -1.20
CA THR A 89 -38.22 -11.70 -2.44
C THR A 89 -39.27 -10.68 -2.95
N PRO A 90 -39.45 -10.52 -4.27
CA PRO A 90 -40.49 -9.67 -4.83
C PRO A 90 -41.86 -9.93 -4.18
N ARG A 91 -42.52 -8.85 -3.72
CA ARG A 91 -43.82 -8.84 -3.01
C ARG A 91 -43.86 -9.65 -1.69
N GLY A 92 -42.73 -10.12 -1.16
CA GLY A 92 -42.68 -11.01 0.00
C GLY A 92 -43.23 -12.41 -0.26
N GLU A 93 -43.46 -12.79 -1.51
CA GLU A 93 -43.88 -14.15 -1.92
C GLU A 93 -42.73 -15.14 -1.66
N ALA A 94 -43.02 -16.39 -1.28
CA ALA A 94 -41.95 -17.35 -1.00
C ALA A 94 -41.37 -17.93 -2.31
N GLN A 95 -40.11 -17.63 -2.62
CA GLN A 95 -39.46 -17.99 -3.88
C GLN A 95 -38.20 -18.84 -3.64
N ARG A 96 -37.86 -19.73 -4.58
CA ARG A 96 -36.67 -20.61 -4.50
C ARG A 96 -35.36 -19.90 -4.86
N VAL A 97 -35.45 -18.88 -5.71
CA VAL A 97 -34.34 -18.07 -6.23
C VAL A 97 -34.83 -16.62 -6.29
N SER A 98 -33.92 -15.70 -5.97
CA SER A 98 -34.03 -14.26 -6.19
C SER A 98 -32.65 -13.74 -6.61
N TYR A 99 -32.50 -12.43 -6.72
CA TYR A 99 -31.21 -11.74 -6.83
C TYR A 99 -31.24 -10.49 -5.97
N ALA A 100 -30.08 -9.99 -5.57
CA ALA A 100 -29.93 -8.63 -5.04
C ALA A 100 -29.01 -7.85 -5.98
N ALA A 101 -29.25 -6.55 -6.17
CA ALA A 101 -28.40 -5.68 -6.99
C ALA A 101 -28.16 -4.32 -6.34
N LEU A 102 -26.97 -3.76 -6.64
CA LEU A 102 -26.45 -2.49 -6.14
C LEU A 102 -25.94 -1.68 -7.33
N GLU A 103 -26.52 -0.50 -7.55
CA GLU A 103 -26.10 0.49 -8.53
C GLU A 103 -25.69 1.78 -7.80
N VAL A 104 -24.47 2.26 -8.03
CA VAL A 104 -23.95 3.54 -7.50
C VAL A 104 -23.22 4.31 -8.60
N GLY A 105 -23.88 5.33 -9.17
CA GLY A 105 -23.34 6.16 -10.23
C GLY A 105 -23.06 5.41 -11.54
N ARG A 106 -21.88 4.79 -11.65
CA ARG A 106 -21.46 3.90 -12.77
C ARG A 106 -21.14 2.47 -12.34
N LEU A 107 -21.02 2.22 -11.05
CA LEU A 107 -20.82 0.88 -10.49
C LEU A 107 -22.15 0.14 -10.52
N ARG A 108 -22.16 -1.11 -11.00
CA ARG A 108 -23.28 -2.04 -10.87
C ARG A 108 -22.76 -3.42 -10.46
N LYS A 109 -23.32 -3.99 -9.40
CA LYS A 109 -23.10 -5.37 -8.97
C LYS A 109 -24.43 -6.09 -8.75
N GLN A 110 -24.48 -7.38 -9.04
CA GLN A 110 -25.64 -8.23 -8.83
C GLN A 110 -25.16 -9.62 -8.37
N ILE A 111 -25.85 -10.20 -7.39
CA ILE A 111 -25.59 -11.58 -6.92
C ILE A 111 -26.88 -12.40 -7.01
N ALA A 112 -26.75 -13.68 -7.32
CA ALA A 112 -27.83 -14.65 -7.20
C ALA A 112 -28.05 -14.98 -5.72
N VAL A 113 -29.31 -15.12 -5.32
CA VAL A 113 -29.72 -15.42 -3.94
C VAL A 113 -30.62 -16.65 -3.99
N ILE A 114 -30.13 -17.78 -3.52
CA ILE A 114 -30.71 -19.11 -3.70
C ILE A 114 -31.13 -19.68 -2.35
N GLY A 115 -32.28 -20.32 -2.31
CA GLY A 115 -32.80 -21.01 -1.13
C GLY A 115 -31.90 -22.15 -0.66
N ASP A 116 -32.05 -22.55 0.61
CA ASP A 116 -31.22 -23.59 1.22
C ASP A 116 -31.23 -24.88 0.39
N ARG A 117 -30.03 -25.33 0.00
CA ARG A 117 -29.78 -26.53 -0.81
C ARG A 117 -28.53 -27.28 -0.35
N THR A 118 -28.51 -28.59 -0.54
CA THR A 118 -27.39 -29.49 -0.21
C THR A 118 -27.03 -30.35 -1.42
N TRP A 119 -25.83 -30.92 -1.45
CA TRP A 119 -25.50 -32.01 -2.37
C TRP A 119 -26.12 -33.32 -1.91
N ASP A 120 -26.68 -34.06 -2.85
CA ASP A 120 -27.05 -35.48 -2.74
C ASP A 120 -26.30 -36.23 -3.85
N GLY A 121 -25.28 -36.99 -3.46
CA GLY A 121 -24.23 -37.45 -4.40
C GLY A 121 -23.52 -36.25 -5.06
N GLU A 122 -23.51 -36.22 -6.40
CA GLU A 122 -23.02 -35.07 -7.20
C GLU A 122 -24.16 -34.16 -7.72
N VAL A 123 -25.41 -34.34 -7.23
CA VAL A 123 -26.58 -33.56 -7.66
C VAL A 123 -27.00 -32.57 -6.57
N ALA A 124 -27.26 -31.31 -6.93
CA ALA A 124 -27.77 -30.33 -5.97
C ALA A 124 -29.28 -30.50 -5.75
N THR A 125 -29.73 -30.55 -4.50
CA THR A 125 -31.16 -30.63 -4.16
C THR A 125 -31.93 -29.37 -4.55
N GLU A 126 -33.21 -29.52 -4.88
CA GLU A 126 -34.17 -28.43 -5.08
C GLU A 126 -34.11 -27.34 -3.97
N PRO A 127 -33.83 -26.06 -4.30
CA PRO A 127 -33.69 -25.00 -3.30
C PRO A 127 -35.00 -24.75 -2.54
N ARG A 128 -34.90 -24.62 -1.21
CA ARG A 128 -36.06 -24.36 -0.34
C ARG A 128 -36.61 -22.93 -0.53
N PRO A 129 -37.93 -22.73 -0.67
CA PRO A 129 -38.50 -21.37 -0.77
C PRO A 129 -38.17 -20.49 0.45
N PHE A 130 -37.75 -19.25 0.21
CA PHE A 130 -37.47 -18.24 1.23
C PHE A 130 -38.23 -16.94 0.93
N ARG A 131 -38.30 -16.04 1.91
CA ARG A 131 -38.82 -14.65 1.75
C ARG A 131 -37.79 -13.56 2.04
N ALA A 132 -36.79 -13.91 2.84
CA ALA A 132 -35.70 -13.04 3.27
C ALA A 132 -34.41 -13.86 3.35
N MET A 133 -33.28 -13.29 2.92
CA MET A 133 -31.95 -13.92 3.01
C MET A 133 -30.90 -12.84 3.31
N PRO A 134 -30.19 -12.88 4.45
CA PRO A 134 -29.21 -11.85 4.82
C PRO A 134 -27.97 -11.92 3.93
N LEU A 135 -27.38 -10.77 3.58
CA LEU A 135 -26.28 -10.69 2.62
C LEU A 135 -24.91 -10.68 3.31
N ARG A 136 -24.53 -11.84 3.84
CA ARG A 136 -23.34 -12.06 4.69
C ARG A 136 -22.53 -13.29 4.25
N TYR A 137 -21.21 -13.28 4.47
CA TYR A 137 -20.29 -14.26 3.88
C TYR A 137 -20.44 -15.69 4.41
N GLU A 138 -21.11 -15.92 5.56
CA GLU A 138 -21.48 -17.25 6.06
C GLU A 138 -22.42 -18.01 5.11
N LEU A 139 -23.08 -17.28 4.20
CA LEU A 139 -23.99 -17.80 3.18
C LEU A 139 -23.35 -17.85 1.78
N SER A 140 -22.09 -17.44 1.66
CA SER A 140 -21.31 -17.42 0.42
C SER A 140 -20.35 -18.61 0.35
N PHE A 141 -19.78 -18.87 -0.83
CA PHE A 141 -18.82 -19.98 -0.99
C PHE A 141 -17.63 -19.85 -0.04
N GLY A 142 -17.28 -20.94 0.64
CA GLY A 142 -16.14 -21.04 1.54
C GLY A 142 -16.31 -22.12 2.61
N GLY A 143 -15.76 -21.84 3.80
CA GLY A 143 -15.72 -22.72 4.97
C GLY A 143 -14.29 -22.97 5.45
N ASP A 144 -14.12 -23.84 6.45
CA ASP A 144 -12.86 -24.05 7.15
C ASP A 144 -11.66 -24.28 6.20
N GLY A 145 -10.55 -23.61 6.51
CA GLY A 145 -9.32 -23.61 5.71
C GLY A 145 -9.42 -22.93 4.34
N PHE A 146 -10.54 -22.30 3.97
CA PHE A 146 -10.63 -21.52 2.73
C PHE A 146 -10.25 -20.07 2.98
N ALA A 147 -8.98 -19.72 2.72
CA ALA A 147 -8.39 -18.43 3.12
C ALA A 147 -9.10 -17.16 2.56
N LYS A 148 -9.96 -17.29 1.54
CA LYS A 148 -10.78 -16.20 1.00
C LYS A 148 -12.13 -15.99 1.71
N ASN A 149 -12.64 -16.99 2.41
CA ASN A 149 -13.87 -16.93 3.20
C ASN A 149 -13.91 -18.13 4.18
N PRO A 150 -13.15 -18.09 5.28
CA PRO A 150 -13.13 -19.18 6.24
C PRO A 150 -14.46 -19.36 6.99
N ARG A 151 -15.36 -18.36 6.96
CA ARG A 151 -16.68 -18.40 7.60
C ARG A 151 -17.80 -18.94 6.71
N GLY A 152 -17.52 -19.18 5.42
CA GLY A 152 -18.50 -19.57 4.40
C GLY A 152 -18.99 -21.01 4.45
N ARG A 153 -19.68 -21.43 3.39
CA ARG A 153 -20.20 -22.79 3.18
C ARG A 153 -19.96 -23.27 1.75
N GLY A 154 -20.13 -24.57 1.50
CA GLY A 154 -19.95 -25.15 0.15
C GLY A 154 -18.68 -25.99 -0.01
N ARG A 155 -17.59 -25.71 0.71
CA ARG A 155 -16.32 -26.42 0.52
C ARG A 155 -16.32 -27.89 0.98
N GLY A 156 -17.23 -28.29 1.86
CA GLY A 156 -17.29 -29.67 2.35
C GLY A 156 -18.50 -29.97 3.23
N LYS A 157 -18.52 -31.18 3.78
CA LYS A 157 -19.54 -31.65 4.70
C LYS A 157 -19.41 -31.00 6.08
N VAL A 158 -20.54 -30.64 6.68
CA VAL A 158 -20.67 -30.24 8.08
C VAL A 158 -21.52 -31.26 8.84
N LYS A 159 -21.21 -31.50 10.12
CA LYS A 159 -22.04 -32.30 11.01
C LYS A 159 -23.12 -31.42 11.62
N THR A 160 -24.38 -31.81 11.44
CA THR A 160 -25.51 -31.14 12.09
C THR A 160 -25.58 -31.50 13.59
N ALA A 161 -26.33 -30.73 14.38
CA ALA A 161 -26.54 -31.02 15.81
C ALA A 161 -27.16 -32.40 16.08
N ALA A 162 -27.81 -33.01 15.08
CA ALA A 162 -28.34 -34.38 15.12
C ALA A 162 -27.31 -35.45 14.69
N GLY A 163 -26.02 -35.12 14.60
CA GLY A 163 -24.93 -36.01 14.17
C GLY A 163 -24.88 -36.29 12.65
N VAL A 164 -25.95 -36.02 11.91
CA VAL A 164 -26.04 -36.27 10.46
C VAL A 164 -25.11 -35.32 9.70
N GLU A 165 -24.25 -35.88 8.84
CA GLU A 165 -23.46 -35.11 7.88
C GLU A 165 -24.32 -34.55 6.75
N ARG A 166 -24.08 -33.31 6.36
CA ARG A 166 -24.66 -32.68 5.16
C ARG A 166 -23.61 -31.85 4.44
N TRP A 167 -23.69 -31.76 3.12
CA TRP A 167 -22.84 -30.87 2.33
C TRP A 167 -23.71 -29.69 1.84
N PRO A 168 -23.82 -28.60 2.61
CA PRO A 168 -24.59 -27.42 2.20
C PRO A 168 -23.86 -26.68 1.09
N LEU A 169 -24.61 -26.20 0.10
CA LEU A 169 -24.12 -25.22 -0.86
C LEU A 169 -24.30 -23.79 -0.28
N PRO A 170 -23.62 -22.78 -0.84
CA PRO A 170 -23.95 -21.39 -0.58
C PRO A 170 -25.36 -21.03 -1.03
N ASN A 171 -25.87 -19.95 -0.43
CA ASN A 171 -27.08 -19.25 -0.84
C ASN A 171 -26.72 -18.03 -1.70
N LEU A 172 -25.48 -17.51 -1.62
CA LEU A 172 -25.02 -16.31 -2.33
C LEU A 172 -23.97 -16.69 -3.38
N GLU A 173 -24.29 -16.46 -4.66
CA GLU A 173 -23.47 -16.87 -5.80
C GLU A 173 -23.34 -15.75 -6.86
N LEU A 174 -22.28 -15.80 -7.68
CA LEU A 174 -22.06 -14.84 -8.77
C LEU A 174 -22.85 -15.31 -10.01
N PRO A 175 -23.69 -14.46 -10.66
CA PRO A 175 -24.55 -14.91 -11.77
C PRO A 175 -23.82 -15.50 -12.98
N GLY A 176 -22.55 -15.13 -13.20
CA GLY A 176 -21.69 -15.69 -14.24
C GLY A 176 -20.85 -16.90 -13.80
N SER A 177 -21.01 -17.38 -12.57
CA SER A 177 -20.29 -18.54 -12.01
C SER A 177 -21.14 -19.20 -10.91
N LEU A 178 -22.35 -19.61 -11.29
CA LEU A 178 -23.23 -20.43 -10.45
C LEU A 178 -22.61 -21.81 -10.23
N ILE A 179 -22.92 -22.45 -9.11
CA ILE A 179 -22.34 -23.74 -8.75
C ILE A 179 -23.15 -24.90 -9.33
N ASP A 180 -22.53 -25.64 -10.25
CA ASP A 180 -23.08 -26.85 -10.90
C ASP A 180 -22.37 -28.16 -10.46
N SER A 181 -21.15 -28.08 -9.91
CA SER A 181 -20.36 -29.24 -9.48
C SER A 181 -19.86 -29.13 -8.04
N PRO A 182 -19.83 -30.24 -7.25
CA PRO A 182 -19.23 -30.24 -5.91
C PRO A 182 -17.72 -29.95 -5.90
N ARG A 183 -17.07 -30.01 -7.07
CA ARG A 183 -15.63 -29.81 -7.27
C ARG A 183 -15.28 -28.37 -7.67
N GLN A 184 -16.28 -27.52 -7.91
CA GLN A 184 -16.11 -26.13 -8.32
C GLN A 184 -15.72 -25.23 -7.13
N ILE A 185 -14.76 -24.33 -7.34
CA ILE A 185 -14.22 -23.43 -6.32
C ILE A 185 -14.39 -21.97 -6.81
N PRO A 186 -15.59 -21.38 -6.69
CA PRO A 186 -15.85 -20.00 -7.10
C PRO A 186 -15.34 -18.98 -6.09
N GLU A 187 -15.33 -17.70 -6.49
CA GLU A 187 -15.09 -16.59 -5.56
C GLU A 187 -16.29 -16.38 -4.60
N PRO A 188 -16.06 -15.98 -3.34
CA PRO A 188 -17.15 -15.63 -2.41
C PRO A 188 -17.98 -14.43 -2.93
N ALA A 189 -19.24 -14.66 -3.28
CA ALA A 189 -20.18 -13.58 -3.61
C ALA A 189 -20.57 -12.78 -2.36
N GLY A 190 -20.75 -11.46 -2.48
CA GLY A 190 -21.17 -10.61 -1.37
C GLY A 190 -20.98 -9.13 -1.66
N PHE A 191 -21.66 -8.27 -0.91
CA PHE A 191 -21.50 -6.80 -1.00
C PHE A 191 -20.76 -6.19 0.19
N GLY A 192 -20.79 -6.85 1.36
CA GLY A 192 -20.24 -6.35 2.62
C GLY A 192 -18.70 -6.37 2.70
N PRO A 193 -18.13 -5.79 3.76
CA PRO A 193 -16.68 -5.66 3.93
C PRO A 193 -15.97 -7.00 4.08
N ILE A 194 -14.84 -7.16 3.38
CA ILE A 194 -13.89 -8.28 3.52
C ILE A 194 -13.03 -8.04 4.77
N GLU A 195 -12.87 -9.07 5.59
CA GLU A 195 -12.08 -9.04 6.82
C GLU A 195 -10.56 -8.89 6.55
N ARG A 196 -9.88 -8.16 7.45
CA ARG A 196 -8.44 -7.82 7.40
C ARG A 196 -7.50 -9.02 7.34
N THR A 197 -7.94 -10.17 7.86
CA THR A 197 -7.15 -11.40 7.97
C THR A 197 -7.35 -12.34 6.77
N TRP A 198 -8.27 -12.04 5.85
CA TRP A 198 -8.57 -12.90 4.70
C TRP A 198 -7.63 -12.61 3.52
N ALA A 199 -7.38 -13.63 2.69
CA ALA A 199 -6.36 -13.64 1.65
C ALA A 199 -6.47 -12.48 0.63
N GLN A 200 -7.68 -11.98 0.36
CA GLN A 200 -7.89 -10.84 -0.55
C GLN A 200 -7.29 -9.52 -0.02
N ARG A 201 -7.02 -9.43 1.29
CA ARG A 201 -6.43 -8.25 1.94
C ARG A 201 -5.02 -8.55 2.47
N THR A 202 -4.79 -9.68 3.13
CA THR A 202 -3.47 -10.02 3.69
C THR A 202 -2.37 -10.16 2.63
N ALA A 203 -2.71 -10.50 1.39
CA ALA A 203 -1.76 -10.49 0.27
C ALA A 203 -1.15 -9.11 -0.02
N GLY A 204 -1.76 -8.01 0.46
CA GLY A 204 -1.24 -6.64 0.35
C GLY A 204 -0.54 -6.11 1.61
N VAL A 205 -0.37 -6.93 2.66
CA VAL A 205 0.18 -6.44 3.95
C VAL A 205 1.69 -6.15 3.90
N GLY A 206 2.40 -6.69 2.90
CA GLY A 206 3.85 -6.56 2.74
C GLY A 206 4.68 -7.45 3.67
N THR A 207 6.00 -7.30 3.57
CA THR A 207 7.02 -8.14 4.19
C THR A 207 7.53 -7.53 5.48
N TYR A 208 7.28 -8.20 6.62
CA TYR A 208 7.71 -7.79 7.95
C TYR A 208 8.93 -8.62 8.37
N ASP A 209 10.12 -8.18 7.97
CA ASP A 209 11.40 -8.84 8.24
C ASP A 209 12.35 -7.96 9.10
N ASP A 210 13.57 -8.44 9.32
CA ASP A 210 14.60 -7.70 10.09
C ASP A 210 14.98 -6.36 9.43
N ARG A 211 14.85 -6.23 8.09
CA ARG A 211 15.10 -4.96 7.37
C ARG A 211 13.99 -3.96 7.70
N TRP A 212 12.73 -4.37 7.63
CA TRP A 212 11.60 -3.54 8.10
C TRP A 212 11.78 -3.16 9.57
N LEU A 213 12.20 -4.09 10.43
CA LEU A 213 12.40 -3.83 11.86
C LEU A 213 13.53 -2.81 12.12
N ALA A 214 14.59 -2.80 11.32
CA ALA A 214 15.70 -1.87 11.44
C ALA A 214 15.44 -0.50 10.79
N GLU A 215 14.87 -0.46 9.58
CA GLU A 215 14.77 0.76 8.75
C GLU A 215 13.42 1.46 8.83
N ARG A 216 12.33 0.69 9.04
CA ARG A 216 10.95 1.16 8.85
C ARG A 216 10.14 1.25 10.13
N TRP A 217 10.41 0.40 11.11
CA TRP A 217 9.72 0.37 12.41
C TRP A 217 9.60 1.77 13.06
N PRO A 218 8.44 2.15 13.62
CA PRO A 218 7.16 1.44 13.69
C PRO A 218 6.19 1.78 12.53
N GLY A 219 6.72 2.03 11.33
CA GLY A 219 5.95 2.27 10.10
C GLY A 219 5.59 0.99 9.34
N LEU A 220 5.06 1.15 8.13
CA LEU A 220 4.70 0.04 7.22
C LEU A 220 5.89 -0.34 6.30
N PRO A 221 5.96 -1.58 5.79
CA PRO A 221 7.09 -2.10 5.01
C PRO A 221 7.29 -1.49 3.60
N GLU A 222 8.31 -2.00 2.89
CA GLU A 222 8.59 -1.80 1.45
C GLU A 222 7.32 -1.80 0.57
N ASP A 223 6.79 -3.01 0.52
CA ASP A 223 5.83 -3.61 -0.41
C ASP A 223 4.38 -3.57 0.09
N PHE A 224 4.06 -2.69 1.04
CA PHE A 224 2.69 -2.53 1.53
C PHE A 224 1.77 -1.98 0.43
N ASP A 225 0.86 -2.81 -0.08
CA ASP A 225 -0.21 -2.32 -0.96
C ASP A 225 -1.25 -1.60 -0.11
N TRP A 226 -1.40 -0.29 -0.34
CA TRP A 226 -2.46 0.52 0.26
C TRP A 226 -3.87 0.00 -0.04
N GLY A 227 -4.03 -0.85 -1.08
CA GLY A 227 -5.21 -1.67 -1.32
C GLY A 227 -5.61 -2.59 -0.16
N TYR A 228 -4.71 -2.94 0.77
CA TYR A 228 -5.03 -3.60 2.05
C TYR A 228 -6.14 -2.87 2.83
N PHE A 229 -6.18 -1.53 2.74
CA PHE A 229 -7.19 -0.72 3.43
C PHE A 229 -8.54 -0.67 2.70
N ASN A 230 -8.61 -1.03 1.42
CA ASN A 230 -9.89 -1.20 0.73
C ASN A 230 -10.58 -2.48 1.26
N ALA A 231 -11.73 -2.30 1.90
CA ALA A 231 -12.52 -3.38 2.47
C ALA A 231 -13.59 -3.91 1.50
N ALA A 232 -13.92 -3.19 0.43
CA ALA A 232 -14.88 -3.67 -0.54
C ALA A 232 -14.29 -4.79 -1.41
N PRO A 233 -15.06 -5.84 -1.79
CA PRO A 233 -14.75 -6.70 -2.92
C PRO A 233 -14.27 -5.92 -4.16
N ARG A 234 -13.31 -6.48 -4.90
CA ARG A 234 -12.57 -5.77 -5.97
C ARG A 234 -13.45 -5.26 -7.12
N ASP A 235 -14.60 -5.88 -7.34
CA ASP A 235 -15.65 -5.48 -8.29
C ASP A 235 -16.52 -4.30 -7.78
N GLN A 236 -16.33 -3.85 -6.55
CA GLN A 236 -16.97 -2.69 -5.93
C GLN A 236 -15.99 -1.57 -5.53
N GLN A 237 -14.71 -1.70 -5.91
CA GLN A 237 -13.70 -0.67 -5.68
C GLN A 237 -13.66 0.28 -6.89
N ILE A 238 -14.14 1.51 -6.73
CA ILE A 238 -14.17 2.51 -7.80
C ILE A 238 -12.75 3.08 -8.01
N ALA A 239 -12.29 3.10 -9.26
CA ALA A 239 -11.04 3.75 -9.64
C ALA A 239 -11.15 5.27 -9.47
N GLY A 240 -10.35 5.85 -8.57
CA GLY A 240 -10.51 7.22 -8.09
C GLY A 240 -11.40 7.29 -6.85
N TYR A 241 -12.23 8.34 -6.76
CA TYR A 241 -13.05 8.65 -5.59
C TYR A 241 -14.48 9.00 -5.99
N LEU A 242 -15.42 8.83 -5.07
CA LEU A 242 -16.80 9.29 -5.23
C LEU A 242 -16.87 10.82 -5.25
N ARG A 243 -17.88 11.38 -5.91
CA ARG A 243 -18.14 12.82 -5.98
C ARG A 243 -18.97 13.32 -4.80
N GLY A 244 -19.93 12.50 -4.32
CA GLY A 244 -20.81 12.81 -3.19
C GLY A 244 -22.26 13.13 -3.56
N ASP A 245 -22.65 12.91 -4.81
CA ASP A 245 -24.01 13.13 -5.34
C ASP A 245 -24.48 12.00 -6.28
N GLU A 246 -23.78 10.87 -6.29
CA GLU A 246 -24.10 9.68 -7.07
C GLU A 246 -25.54 9.19 -6.83
N ALA A 247 -26.24 8.85 -7.91
CA ALA A 247 -27.50 8.13 -7.83
C ALA A 247 -27.26 6.71 -7.29
N ILE A 248 -28.18 6.24 -6.46
CA ILE A 248 -28.21 4.91 -5.87
C ILE A 248 -29.47 4.19 -6.36
N ALA A 249 -29.34 2.94 -6.80
CA ALA A 249 -30.48 2.03 -6.91
C ALA A 249 -30.16 0.67 -6.29
N LEU A 250 -31.12 0.12 -5.55
CA LEU A 250 -31.00 -1.11 -4.77
C LEU A 250 -32.18 -2.01 -5.12
N GLU A 251 -31.92 -3.19 -5.68
CA GLU A 251 -32.97 -4.12 -6.13
C GLU A 251 -33.12 -5.29 -5.16
N ASN A 252 -34.38 -5.60 -4.81
CA ASN A 252 -34.78 -6.65 -3.87
C ASN A 252 -34.15 -6.53 -2.47
N LEU A 253 -33.97 -5.30 -1.97
CA LEU A 253 -33.26 -4.98 -0.72
C LEU A 253 -34.11 -4.22 0.31
N HIS A 254 -35.33 -3.82 -0.03
CA HIS A 254 -36.29 -3.15 0.85
C HIS A 254 -37.53 -4.05 1.04
N PRO A 255 -38.17 -4.11 2.23
CA PRO A 255 -39.35 -4.96 2.46
C PRO A 255 -40.53 -4.67 1.52
N GLU A 256 -40.70 -3.41 1.11
CA GLU A 256 -41.87 -2.96 0.32
C GLU A 256 -41.54 -2.55 -1.12
N LEU A 257 -40.27 -2.28 -1.44
CA LEU A 257 -39.86 -1.66 -2.71
C LEU A 257 -38.92 -2.60 -3.48
N PRO A 258 -39.39 -3.26 -4.56
CA PRO A 258 -38.55 -4.16 -5.36
C PRO A 258 -37.34 -3.48 -6.01
N ARG A 259 -37.44 -2.18 -6.28
CA ARG A 259 -36.33 -1.29 -6.66
C ARG A 259 -36.45 -0.01 -5.83
N TYR A 260 -35.45 0.23 -4.99
CA TYR A 260 -35.33 1.40 -4.13
C TYR A 260 -34.33 2.36 -4.76
N GLU A 261 -34.77 3.55 -5.18
CA GLU A 261 -33.90 4.57 -5.78
C GLU A 261 -33.68 5.74 -4.81
N SER A 262 -32.47 6.30 -4.80
CA SER A 262 -32.07 7.40 -3.91
C SER A 262 -30.82 8.11 -4.48
N ARG A 263 -30.19 9.00 -3.71
CA ARG A 263 -28.95 9.69 -4.12
C ARG A 263 -28.08 10.01 -2.89
N LEU A 264 -26.77 10.08 -3.08
CA LEU A 264 -25.86 10.70 -2.12
C LEU A 264 -26.22 12.18 -1.85
N PRO A 265 -25.89 12.72 -0.66
CA PRO A 265 -26.47 13.96 -0.12
C PRO A 265 -26.13 15.24 -0.89
N GLY A 266 -25.25 15.20 -1.90
CA GLY A 266 -24.84 16.39 -2.65
C GLY A 266 -23.89 17.28 -1.86
N LEU A 267 -23.02 16.71 -1.01
CA LEU A 267 -22.17 17.45 -0.08
C LEU A 267 -20.67 17.31 -0.36
N ARG A 268 -19.96 18.43 -0.28
CA ARG A 268 -18.51 18.59 -0.37
C ARG A 268 -17.96 18.92 1.02
N ALA A 269 -17.43 17.92 1.72
CA ALA A 269 -16.68 18.17 2.95
C ALA A 269 -15.31 18.80 2.63
N ARG A 270 -14.89 19.81 3.39
CA ARG A 270 -13.58 20.48 3.26
C ARG A 270 -12.96 20.68 4.63
N CYS A 271 -11.66 20.41 4.73
CA CYS A 271 -10.90 20.53 5.97
C CYS A 271 -9.74 21.51 5.80
N PHE A 272 -9.56 22.40 6.77
CA PHE A 272 -8.42 23.31 6.85
C PHE A 272 -7.68 23.10 8.16
N VAL A 273 -6.36 23.24 8.15
CA VAL A 273 -5.54 23.21 9.38
C VAL A 273 -4.71 24.48 9.49
N GLU A 274 -4.65 25.03 10.70
CA GLU A 274 -3.77 26.13 11.09
C GLU A 274 -2.49 25.55 11.71
N ALA A 275 -1.37 25.71 11.01
CA ALA A 275 -0.05 25.24 11.44
C ALA A 275 0.84 26.39 11.93
N ALA A 276 1.65 26.15 12.95
CA ALA A 276 2.61 27.11 13.50
C ALA A 276 3.96 27.09 12.74
N ALA A 277 4.00 27.71 11.56
CA ALA A 277 5.18 27.75 10.71
C ALA A 277 6.08 28.99 11.01
N ARG A 278 7.29 28.76 11.53
CA ARG A 278 8.35 29.80 11.72
C ARG A 278 7.86 31.08 12.43
N GLY A 279 7.04 30.93 13.48
CA GLY A 279 6.49 32.03 14.25
C GLY A 279 5.27 32.74 13.63
N ARG A 280 4.70 32.21 12.55
CA ARG A 280 3.43 32.66 11.95
C ARG A 280 2.43 31.52 11.90
N ALA A 281 1.14 31.85 11.87
CA ALA A 281 0.09 30.89 11.57
C ALA A 281 -0.06 30.75 10.05
N GLU A 282 0.00 29.51 9.54
CA GLU A 282 -0.25 29.19 8.14
C GLU A 282 -1.52 28.34 8.04
N ILE A 283 -2.48 28.80 7.24
CA ILE A 283 -3.74 28.07 7.00
C ILE A 283 -3.69 27.40 5.63
N ARG A 284 -3.68 26.06 5.66
CA ARG A 284 -3.63 25.18 4.49
C ARG A 284 -4.86 24.27 4.43
N GLU A 285 -5.32 23.99 3.22
CA GLU A 285 -6.41 23.04 2.97
C GLU A 285 -5.87 21.61 2.96
N VAL A 286 -6.62 20.68 3.53
CA VAL A 286 -6.37 19.23 3.47
C VAL A 286 -7.26 18.67 2.38
N SER A 287 -6.66 18.12 1.32
CA SER A 287 -7.40 17.52 0.20
C SER A 287 -8.17 16.28 0.69
N LEU A 288 -9.47 16.46 0.94
CA LEU A 288 -10.39 15.40 1.32
C LEU A 288 -10.92 14.67 0.07
N HIS A 289 -10.93 13.35 0.12
CA HIS A 289 -11.43 12.47 -0.92
C HIS A 289 -12.48 11.52 -0.34
N LEU A 290 -13.66 11.42 -0.97
CA LEU A 290 -14.72 10.51 -0.56
C LEU A 290 -14.37 9.09 -1.02
N ASP A 291 -13.84 8.29 -0.10
CA ASP A 291 -13.20 7.00 -0.38
C ASP A 291 -13.97 5.79 0.18
N THR A 292 -15.09 6.03 0.88
CA THR A 292 -15.91 4.99 1.47
C THR A 292 -17.38 5.41 1.46
N LEU A 293 -18.21 4.61 0.80
CA LEU A 293 -19.66 4.57 0.98
C LEU A 293 -20.02 3.21 1.59
N TRP A 294 -20.66 3.23 2.75
CA TRP A 294 -21.25 2.05 3.37
C TRP A 294 -22.76 2.24 3.50
N ILE A 295 -23.54 1.30 2.98
CA ILE A 295 -25.00 1.28 3.04
C ILE A 295 -25.44 0.17 3.99
N ASP A 296 -26.37 0.48 4.88
CA ASP A 296 -27.07 -0.46 5.75
C ASP A 296 -28.57 -0.33 5.47
N MET A 297 -29.06 -1.22 4.61
CA MET A 297 -30.41 -1.08 4.06
C MET A 297 -31.50 -1.57 5.01
N ASP A 298 -31.19 -2.54 5.89
CA ASP A 298 -32.14 -2.97 6.92
C ASP A 298 -32.34 -1.89 8.00
N ALA A 299 -31.34 -1.03 8.26
CA ALA A 299 -31.47 0.17 9.11
C ALA A 299 -31.74 1.48 8.34
N GLY A 300 -31.97 1.43 7.01
CA GLY A 300 -32.33 2.60 6.19
C GLY A 300 -31.31 3.74 6.20
N ARG A 301 -30.01 3.46 6.29
CA ARG A 301 -28.95 4.46 6.48
C ARG A 301 -27.73 4.23 5.58
N LEU A 302 -26.91 5.26 5.43
CA LEU A 302 -25.58 5.16 4.86
C LEU A 302 -24.55 5.97 5.68
N ALA A 303 -23.29 5.55 5.61
CA ALA A 303 -22.13 6.29 6.08
C ALA A 303 -21.24 6.69 4.90
N LEU A 304 -20.75 7.93 4.94
CA LEU A 304 -19.76 8.47 4.03
C LEU A 304 -18.49 8.80 4.80
N VAL A 305 -17.34 8.36 4.30
CA VAL A 305 -16.03 8.70 4.88
C VAL A 305 -15.18 9.44 3.86
N TRP A 306 -14.78 10.65 4.21
CA TRP A 306 -13.76 11.40 3.48
C TRP A 306 -12.42 11.25 4.21
N ARG A 307 -11.35 10.92 3.49
CA ARG A 307 -9.98 10.93 4.03
C ARG A 307 -9.09 11.91 3.27
N GLY A 308 -8.14 12.52 3.97
CA GLY A 308 -7.17 13.43 3.37
C GLY A 308 -5.86 13.49 4.14
N LEU A 309 -4.75 13.68 3.42
CA LEU A 309 -3.40 13.63 3.99
C LEU A 309 -2.79 15.03 4.11
N THR A 310 -2.19 15.33 5.25
CA THR A 310 -1.41 16.55 5.46
C THR A 310 -0.09 16.25 6.19
N PRO A 311 1.07 16.77 5.71
CA PRO A 311 2.37 16.46 6.32
C PRO A 311 2.55 17.19 7.65
N ILE A 312 3.07 16.50 8.65
CA ILE A 312 3.28 16.98 10.03
C ILE A 312 4.74 16.85 10.46
N ALA A 313 5.16 17.71 11.41
CA ALA A 313 6.56 17.83 11.84
C ALA A 313 6.94 16.83 12.93
N SER A 314 6.12 16.71 14.00
CA SER A 314 6.23 15.68 15.03
C SER A 314 5.14 14.61 14.84
N ARG A 315 5.16 13.53 15.64
CA ARG A 315 4.01 12.59 15.73
C ARG A 315 2.88 13.22 16.53
N ASP A 316 3.24 13.98 17.54
CA ASP A 316 2.38 14.68 18.50
C ASP A 316 1.73 15.93 17.89
N HIS A 317 2.15 16.29 16.66
CA HIS A 317 1.56 17.28 15.76
C HIS A 317 1.32 18.65 16.43
N ASP A 318 2.26 19.04 17.28
CA ASP A 318 2.24 20.26 18.12
C ASP A 318 2.13 21.55 17.30
N GLU A 319 2.57 21.52 16.03
CA GLU A 319 2.41 22.66 15.15
C GLU A 319 0.94 22.88 14.75
N LEU A 320 0.08 21.86 14.80
CA LEU A 320 -1.34 21.95 14.44
C LEU A 320 -2.16 22.56 15.58
N ARG A 321 -2.30 23.88 15.52
CA ARG A 321 -3.04 24.64 16.52
C ARG A 321 -4.53 24.37 16.43
N ARG A 322 -5.11 24.43 15.23
CA ARG A 322 -6.56 24.37 15.01
C ARG A 322 -6.89 23.59 13.73
N ILE A 323 -8.02 22.88 13.74
CA ILE A 323 -8.61 22.23 12.57
C ILE A 323 -10.05 22.73 12.37
N LEU A 324 -10.38 23.11 11.14
CA LEU A 324 -11.69 23.64 10.74
C LEU A 324 -12.29 22.68 9.70
N LEU A 325 -13.45 22.10 10.03
CA LEU A 325 -14.25 21.28 9.13
C LEU A 325 -15.49 22.06 8.68
N VAL A 326 -15.73 22.11 7.37
CA VAL A 326 -16.89 22.78 6.76
C VAL A 326 -17.50 21.90 5.66
N THR A 327 -18.77 22.16 5.33
CA THR A 327 -19.50 21.49 4.23
C THR A 327 -20.09 22.51 3.28
N GLU A 328 -19.90 22.27 1.97
CA GLU A 328 -20.52 23.05 0.88
C GLU A 328 -21.47 22.16 0.06
N PRO A 329 -22.54 22.70 -0.54
CA PRO A 329 -23.34 21.95 -1.51
C PRO A 329 -22.55 21.74 -2.83
N LEU A 330 -22.61 20.52 -3.38
CA LEU A 330 -22.01 20.17 -4.67
C LEU A 330 -22.71 20.82 -5.87
N ALA A 331 -23.96 21.25 -5.69
CA ALA A 331 -24.71 22.02 -6.68
C ALA A 331 -24.13 23.43 -6.92
N GLU A 332 -23.33 23.95 -5.99
CA GLU A 332 -22.70 25.27 -6.08
C GLU A 332 -21.19 25.17 -6.34
N PRO A 333 -20.59 26.15 -7.04
CA PRO A 333 -19.13 26.26 -7.15
C PRO A 333 -18.47 26.32 -5.76
N PRO A 334 -17.30 25.69 -5.56
CA PRO A 334 -16.60 25.76 -4.28
C PRO A 334 -16.15 27.18 -3.96
N LEU A 335 -16.29 27.59 -2.70
CA LEU A 335 -15.82 28.90 -2.26
C LEU A 335 -14.28 28.96 -2.37
N PRO A 336 -13.68 30.12 -2.70
CA PRO A 336 -12.24 30.21 -2.81
C PRO A 336 -11.59 29.94 -1.44
N ALA A 337 -10.53 29.14 -1.40
CA ALA A 337 -9.87 28.73 -0.15
C ALA A 337 -9.40 29.93 0.73
N SER A 338 -9.25 31.12 0.15
CA SER A 338 -9.01 32.37 0.87
C SER A 338 -10.12 32.73 1.87
N ARG A 339 -11.39 32.40 1.59
CA ARG A 339 -12.53 32.63 2.51
C ARG A 339 -12.36 31.88 3.83
N TYR A 340 -11.71 30.73 3.79
CA TYR A 340 -11.37 29.91 4.96
C TYR A 340 -10.01 30.26 5.56
N ARG A 341 -9.35 31.34 5.11
CA ARG A 341 -8.19 31.97 5.78
C ARG A 341 -8.58 33.23 6.58
N GLU A 342 -9.82 33.70 6.45
CA GLU A 342 -10.32 34.86 7.17
C GLU A 342 -10.52 34.53 8.67
N PRO A 343 -10.08 35.37 9.62
CA PRO A 343 -10.22 35.09 11.05
C PRO A 343 -11.66 34.91 11.55
N ALA A 344 -12.67 35.39 10.81
CA ALA A 344 -14.08 35.15 11.11
C ALA A 344 -14.46 33.66 11.00
N SER A 345 -13.88 32.95 10.03
CA SER A 345 -14.10 31.51 9.77
C SER A 345 -13.46 30.61 10.84
N TRP A 346 -12.66 31.19 11.75
CA TRP A 346 -11.93 30.49 12.82
C TRP A 346 -12.35 30.96 14.22
N ARG A 347 -13.60 31.43 14.35
CA ARG A 347 -14.25 31.67 15.64
C ARG A 347 -15.10 30.45 15.98
N ARG A 348 -15.23 30.13 17.28
CA ARG A 348 -16.34 29.28 17.72
C ARG A 348 -17.65 30.01 17.46
N PRO A 349 -18.73 29.33 17.04
CA PRO A 349 -20.08 29.85 17.20
C PRO A 349 -20.30 30.20 18.67
N GLU A 350 -20.88 31.37 18.94
CA GLU A 350 -21.35 31.70 20.29
C GLU A 350 -22.51 30.75 20.62
N ALA A 351 -22.31 29.92 21.65
CA ALA A 351 -23.39 29.05 22.11
C ALA A 351 -24.49 29.95 22.73
N PRO A 352 -25.78 29.73 22.39
CA PRO A 352 -26.86 30.45 23.07
C PRO A 352 -26.79 30.15 24.57
N GLU A 353 -27.04 31.17 25.40
CA GLU A 353 -26.95 31.05 26.87
C GLU A 353 -28.01 30.09 27.42
N ILE A 354 -27.66 28.81 27.52
CA ILE A 354 -28.41 27.84 28.30
C ILE A 354 -28.11 28.13 29.78
N ALA A 355 -29.03 28.85 30.42
CA ALA A 355 -28.90 29.28 31.81
C ALA A 355 -28.47 28.13 32.74
N ALA A 356 -27.36 28.34 33.45
CA ALA A 356 -26.75 27.32 34.28
C ALA A 356 -27.70 26.92 35.43
N LYS A 357 -28.11 25.65 35.48
CA LYS A 357 -28.80 25.11 36.67
C LYS A 357 -27.87 25.21 37.89
N PRO A 358 -28.38 25.54 39.09
CA PRO A 358 -27.54 25.67 40.29
C PRO A 358 -26.77 24.39 40.58
N ARG A 359 -25.48 24.52 40.93
CA ARG A 359 -24.71 23.41 41.51
C ARG A 359 -25.30 23.06 42.87
N ALA A 360 -25.81 21.84 43.01
CA ALA A 360 -26.10 21.28 44.33
C ALA A 360 -24.78 21.15 45.11
N SER A 361 -24.77 21.65 46.35
CA SER A 361 -23.57 21.77 47.17
C SER A 361 -23.43 20.63 48.18
N GLY A 362 -22.25 19.99 48.19
CA GLY A 362 -21.68 19.41 49.42
C GLY A 362 -21.81 17.91 49.63
N VAL A 363 -20.69 17.22 49.42
CA VAL A 363 -20.11 16.30 50.43
C VAL A 363 -18.64 16.73 50.60
N PRO A 364 -18.05 16.76 51.81
CA PRO A 364 -16.77 17.44 52.04
C PRO A 364 -15.56 16.49 52.13
N GLY A 365 -14.36 17.04 51.92
CA GLY A 365 -13.10 16.47 52.40
C GLY A 365 -12.37 15.54 51.44
N ALA A 366 -11.64 16.11 50.48
CA ALA A 366 -10.47 15.45 49.90
C ALA A 366 -9.22 15.91 50.70
N PRO A 367 -8.39 14.99 51.23
CA PRO A 367 -7.04 15.31 51.67
C PRO A 367 -6.13 15.55 50.46
N ASP A 368 -5.18 16.48 50.58
CA ASP A 368 -4.18 16.72 49.54
C ASP A 368 -3.09 15.63 49.53
N GLY A 369 -2.91 15.00 48.37
CA GLY A 369 -1.63 14.49 47.85
C GLY A 369 -0.79 13.51 48.70
N GLU A 370 -0.94 12.21 48.42
CA GLU A 370 0.16 11.24 48.56
C GLU A 370 0.50 10.59 47.20
N GLN A 371 1.74 10.12 47.06
CA GLN A 371 2.27 9.52 45.83
C GLN A 371 2.14 8.00 45.91
N GLY A 372 1.39 7.38 44.99
CA GLY A 372 1.15 5.93 44.97
C GLY A 372 2.16 5.15 44.13
N GLU A 373 2.70 4.07 44.69
CA GLU A 373 3.52 3.07 43.98
C GLU A 373 2.67 2.08 43.16
N PRO A 374 3.27 1.34 42.20
CA PRO A 374 2.51 0.51 41.25
C PRO A 374 2.20 -0.89 41.79
N GLY A 375 0.94 -1.33 41.71
CA GLY A 375 0.60 -2.73 41.86
C GLY A 375 -0.86 -3.05 42.16
N ASP A 376 -1.66 -3.25 41.11
CA ASP A 376 -2.63 -4.35 41.06
C ASP A 376 -2.94 -4.70 39.60
N VAL A 377 -3.21 -5.97 39.30
CA VAL A 377 -3.43 -6.47 37.92
C VAL A 377 -4.81 -7.11 37.81
N ASP A 378 -5.50 -6.84 36.71
CA ASP A 378 -6.86 -7.31 36.43
C ASP A 378 -6.98 -8.85 36.60
N PRO A 379 -7.90 -9.34 37.46
CA PRO A 379 -8.10 -10.78 37.69
C PRO A 379 -8.41 -11.57 36.42
N ASP A 380 -9.11 -10.99 35.43
CA ASP A 380 -9.46 -11.70 34.20
C ASP A 380 -8.24 -11.91 33.29
N ILE A 381 -7.25 -11.00 33.34
CA ILE A 381 -5.95 -11.17 32.67
C ILE A 381 -5.18 -12.33 33.31
N VAL A 382 -5.19 -12.43 34.65
CA VAL A 382 -4.54 -13.53 35.37
C VAL A 382 -5.20 -14.88 35.03
N ALA A 383 -6.53 -14.93 34.98
CA ALA A 383 -7.28 -16.12 34.60
C ALA A 383 -7.01 -16.57 33.15
N GLY A 384 -6.93 -15.62 32.21
CA GLY A 384 -6.56 -15.90 30.81
C GLY A 384 -5.14 -16.45 30.66
N LEU A 385 -4.17 -15.90 31.41
CA LEU A 385 -2.78 -16.37 31.41
C LEU A 385 -2.66 -17.80 31.99
N GLU A 386 -3.42 -18.15 33.02
CA GLU A 386 -3.47 -19.53 33.54
C GLU A 386 -4.08 -20.52 32.53
N GLN A 387 -5.13 -20.15 31.80
CA GLN A 387 -5.64 -21.01 30.71
C GLN A 387 -4.61 -21.23 29.60
N ALA A 388 -3.84 -20.20 29.24
CA ALA A 388 -2.75 -20.33 28.28
C ALA A 388 -1.62 -21.25 28.77
N ARG A 389 -1.20 -21.14 30.05
CA ARG A 389 -0.26 -22.07 30.70
C ARG A 389 -0.76 -23.52 30.64
N ALA A 390 -2.04 -23.76 30.97
CA ALA A 390 -2.66 -25.09 30.94
C ALA A 390 -2.86 -25.68 29.52
N MET A 391 -2.81 -24.86 28.46
CA MET A 391 -2.69 -25.34 27.08
C MET A 391 -1.24 -25.74 26.77
N LEU A 392 -0.25 -24.93 27.12
CA LEU A 392 1.17 -25.20 26.84
C LEU A 392 1.67 -26.47 27.53
N GLU A 393 1.23 -26.77 28.76
CA GLU A 393 1.50 -28.04 29.44
C GLU A 393 1.00 -29.27 28.64
N LYS A 394 -0.12 -29.13 27.92
CA LYS A 394 -0.71 -30.21 27.10
C LYS A 394 -0.09 -30.30 25.70
N SER A 395 0.61 -29.26 25.25
CA SER A 395 1.30 -29.20 23.96
C SER A 395 2.74 -29.73 23.99
N GLY A 396 3.21 -30.25 25.12
CA GLY A 396 4.55 -30.87 25.24
C GLY A 396 5.71 -29.88 25.41
N VAL A 397 5.43 -28.63 25.79
CA VAL A 397 6.45 -27.60 26.04
C VAL A 397 7.32 -27.99 27.26
N PRO A 398 8.66 -27.78 27.24
CA PRO A 398 9.54 -28.14 28.35
C PRO A 398 9.15 -27.47 29.69
N ARG A 399 9.23 -28.24 30.79
CA ARG A 399 8.76 -27.80 32.11
C ARG A 399 9.49 -26.58 32.66
N ASP A 400 10.76 -26.40 32.31
CA ASP A 400 11.56 -25.22 32.71
C ASP A 400 11.09 -23.93 32.02
N VAL A 401 10.51 -24.00 30.81
CA VAL A 401 9.84 -22.86 30.15
C VAL A 401 8.57 -22.51 30.92
N ILE A 402 7.81 -23.53 31.34
CA ILE A 402 6.53 -23.37 32.03
C ILE A 402 6.74 -22.82 33.45
N GLU A 403 7.78 -23.26 34.17
CA GLU A 403 8.22 -22.64 35.43
C GLU A 403 8.64 -21.17 35.21
N ARG A 404 9.42 -20.87 34.16
CA ARG A 404 9.83 -19.49 33.81
C ARG A 404 8.65 -18.58 33.43
N LEU A 405 7.52 -19.14 33.01
CA LEU A 405 6.28 -18.40 32.76
C LEU A 405 5.47 -18.11 34.05
N ARG A 406 5.72 -18.79 35.18
CA ARG A 406 5.01 -18.53 36.45
C ARG A 406 5.53 -17.23 37.07
N GLY A 407 4.60 -16.32 37.38
CA GLY A 407 4.90 -14.95 37.86
C GLY A 407 4.81 -13.86 36.79
N VAL A 408 4.70 -14.21 35.50
CA VAL A 408 4.42 -13.23 34.43
C VAL A 408 2.95 -12.81 34.47
N THR A 409 2.68 -11.52 34.64
CA THR A 409 1.31 -10.96 34.74
C THR A 409 0.90 -10.09 33.54
N SER A 410 1.81 -9.79 32.62
CA SER A 410 1.55 -9.03 31.40
C SER A 410 1.38 -9.95 30.18
N PRO A 411 0.31 -9.79 29.36
CA PRO A 411 0.15 -10.51 28.09
C PRO A 411 1.31 -10.30 27.12
N ASP A 412 1.84 -9.08 27.02
CA ASP A 412 2.94 -8.76 26.09
C ASP A 412 4.24 -9.44 26.51
N ALA A 413 4.53 -9.49 27.82
CA ALA A 413 5.68 -10.21 28.37
C ALA A 413 5.53 -11.73 28.18
N PHE A 414 4.32 -12.28 28.33
CA PHE A 414 4.01 -13.68 28.08
C PHE A 414 4.24 -14.04 26.60
N LEU A 415 3.70 -13.25 25.68
CA LEU A 415 3.91 -13.40 24.23
C LEU A 415 5.39 -13.28 23.85
N ALA A 416 6.13 -12.31 24.42
CA ALA A 416 7.55 -12.13 24.15
C ALA A 416 8.40 -13.35 24.58
N ILE A 417 8.08 -13.98 25.72
CA ILE A 417 8.77 -15.20 26.18
C ILE A 417 8.41 -16.40 25.29
N VAL A 418 7.13 -16.61 24.98
CA VAL A 418 6.68 -17.72 24.11
C VAL A 418 7.29 -17.61 22.71
N ILE A 419 7.33 -16.40 22.12
CA ILE A 419 7.97 -16.14 20.82
C ILE A 419 9.50 -16.25 20.92
N GLY A 420 10.10 -15.90 22.06
CA GLY A 420 11.54 -16.02 22.30
C GLY A 420 12.04 -17.48 22.35
N GLU A 421 11.34 -18.36 23.07
CA GLU A 421 11.73 -19.77 23.21
C GLU A 421 11.45 -20.58 21.92
N LEU A 422 10.37 -20.27 21.19
CA LEU A 422 10.06 -20.91 19.89
C LEU A 422 11.14 -20.69 18.81
N ARG A 423 12.13 -19.82 19.03
CA ARG A 423 13.26 -19.60 18.11
C ARG A 423 14.46 -20.55 18.34
N HIS A 424 14.45 -21.37 19.40
CA HIS A 424 15.67 -22.02 19.90
C HIS A 424 15.85 -23.52 19.57
N ASP A 425 14.93 -24.16 18.83
CA ASP A 425 15.22 -25.42 18.13
C ASP A 425 14.73 -25.40 16.65
N PRO A 426 15.53 -24.84 15.73
CA PRO A 426 15.24 -24.89 14.30
C PRO A 426 15.39 -26.29 13.70
N GLU A 427 16.09 -27.25 14.34
CA GLU A 427 16.14 -28.61 13.80
C GLU A 427 14.83 -29.39 14.09
N ALA A 428 14.14 -29.12 15.20
CA ALA A 428 12.82 -29.67 15.46
C ALA A 428 11.79 -29.14 14.47
N ALA A 429 11.75 -27.81 14.24
CA ALA A 429 10.87 -27.21 13.25
C ALA A 429 11.16 -27.71 11.83
N ALA A 430 12.44 -27.74 11.42
CA ALA A 430 12.85 -28.19 10.09
C ALA A 430 12.77 -29.72 9.90
N ARG A 431 12.73 -30.52 10.98
CA ARG A 431 12.30 -31.94 10.91
C ARG A 431 10.80 -32.01 10.68
N LEU A 432 9.98 -31.36 11.52
CA LEU A 432 8.52 -31.43 11.42
C LEU A 432 7.99 -31.00 10.03
N GLU A 433 8.54 -29.92 9.45
CA GLU A 433 8.16 -29.46 8.11
C GLU A 433 8.66 -30.40 7.00
N ARG A 434 9.85 -30.99 7.14
CA ARG A 434 10.44 -31.92 6.16
C ARG A 434 9.73 -33.27 6.18
N ASP A 435 9.52 -33.84 7.36
CA ASP A 435 8.85 -35.12 7.56
C ASP A 435 7.38 -35.03 7.09
N SER A 436 6.71 -33.90 7.38
CA SER A 436 5.37 -33.58 6.85
C SER A 436 5.36 -33.45 5.32
N ARG A 437 6.34 -32.75 4.73
CA ARG A 437 6.47 -32.65 3.27
C ARG A 437 6.78 -34.00 2.61
N GLU A 438 7.66 -34.82 3.16
CA GLU A 438 7.95 -36.16 2.62
C GLU A 438 6.78 -37.13 2.77
N GLN A 439 6.07 -37.10 3.91
CA GLN A 439 4.85 -37.88 4.10
C GLN A 439 3.76 -37.46 3.09
N THR A 440 3.58 -36.16 2.88
CA THR A 440 2.63 -35.64 1.88
C THR A 440 3.06 -35.97 0.45
N ARG A 441 4.36 -35.87 0.12
CA ARG A 441 4.90 -36.22 -1.21
C ARG A 441 4.78 -37.72 -1.50
N ARG A 442 4.94 -38.59 -0.49
CA ARG A 442 4.64 -40.03 -0.59
C ARG A 442 3.15 -40.30 -0.84
N LEU A 443 2.27 -39.69 -0.05
CA LEU A 443 0.81 -39.87 -0.20
C LEU A 443 0.32 -39.41 -1.58
N LEU A 444 0.85 -38.30 -2.14
CA LEU A 444 0.56 -37.86 -3.50
C LEU A 444 0.96 -38.92 -4.54
N ILE A 445 2.19 -39.42 -4.47
CA ILE A 445 2.72 -40.45 -5.40
C ILE A 445 1.93 -41.76 -5.29
N GLU A 446 1.63 -42.22 -4.08
CA GLU A 446 0.89 -43.47 -3.81
C GLU A 446 -0.56 -43.42 -4.34
N HIS A 447 -1.17 -42.23 -4.41
CA HIS A 447 -2.51 -42.02 -4.94
C HIS A 447 -2.51 -41.50 -6.40
N GLY A 448 -1.36 -41.50 -7.08
CA GLY A 448 -1.26 -41.13 -8.50
C GLY A 448 -1.40 -39.64 -8.81
N HIS A 449 -1.16 -38.77 -7.83
CA HIS A 449 -1.17 -37.31 -7.98
C HIS A 449 0.24 -36.75 -8.21
N ASP A 450 0.34 -35.68 -8.99
CA ASP A 450 1.62 -35.05 -9.33
C ASP A 450 2.27 -34.40 -8.09
N PRO A 451 3.46 -34.85 -7.65
CA PRO A 451 4.15 -34.26 -6.51
C PRO A 451 4.67 -32.83 -6.76
N ALA A 452 4.67 -32.34 -8.01
CA ALA A 452 5.02 -30.95 -8.33
C ALA A 452 4.01 -29.93 -7.79
N LEU A 453 2.82 -30.37 -7.34
CA LEU A 453 1.83 -29.53 -6.65
C LEU A 453 2.30 -28.95 -5.31
N LEU A 454 3.46 -29.39 -4.79
CA LEU A 454 4.11 -28.85 -3.59
C LEU A 454 5.21 -27.81 -3.89
N ASP A 455 5.54 -27.59 -5.16
CA ASP A 455 6.62 -26.72 -5.61
C ASP A 455 6.01 -25.37 -6.14
N GLU A 456 6.73 -24.24 -6.06
CA GLU A 456 6.12 -22.91 -6.28
C GLU A 456 5.67 -22.63 -7.73
N PRO A 457 4.45 -22.08 -7.96
CA PRO A 457 4.01 -21.66 -9.29
C PRO A 457 4.70 -20.36 -9.74
N ALA A 458 4.96 -20.23 -11.05
CA ALA A 458 5.52 -19.02 -11.64
C ALA A 458 4.56 -17.82 -11.53
N ARG A 459 5.12 -16.62 -11.26
CA ARG A 459 4.35 -15.39 -11.11
C ARG A 459 3.86 -14.86 -12.47
N PRO A 460 2.63 -14.30 -12.57
CA PRO A 460 2.16 -13.59 -13.76
C PRO A 460 2.81 -12.20 -13.90
N GLU A 461 2.91 -11.71 -15.14
CA GLU A 461 3.67 -10.50 -15.50
C GLU A 461 2.92 -9.16 -15.29
N ASP A 462 3.69 -8.08 -15.20
CA ASP A 462 3.23 -6.69 -14.99
C ASP A 462 2.75 -6.01 -16.30
N PRO A 463 1.54 -5.42 -16.34
CA PRO A 463 1.01 -4.63 -17.48
C PRO A 463 1.86 -3.45 -18.00
N SER A 464 3.01 -3.15 -17.40
CA SER A 464 4.11 -2.34 -17.97
C SER A 464 4.65 -2.88 -19.33
N ALA A 465 4.18 -4.04 -19.80
CA ALA A 465 4.61 -4.82 -20.98
C ALA A 465 4.48 -4.17 -22.39
N ALA A 466 4.55 -2.84 -22.52
CA ALA A 466 4.43 -2.10 -23.78
C ALA A 466 5.76 -1.78 -24.51
N ALA A 467 6.87 -2.38 -24.07
CA ALA A 467 8.15 -2.36 -24.80
C ALA A 467 8.50 -3.79 -25.20
N ALA A 468 8.67 -4.02 -26.51
CA ALA A 468 8.89 -5.34 -27.09
C ALA A 468 10.17 -5.99 -26.53
N ALA A 469 10.10 -7.29 -26.25
CA ALA A 469 11.26 -8.10 -25.90
C ALA A 469 12.29 -8.09 -27.04
N LEU A 470 13.56 -7.90 -26.69
CA LEU A 470 14.65 -7.83 -27.66
C LEU A 470 15.13 -9.24 -28.04
N THR A 471 15.64 -9.43 -29.25
CA THR A 471 16.32 -10.69 -29.60
C THR A 471 17.80 -10.67 -29.16
N ARG A 472 18.45 -11.84 -29.06
CA ARG A 472 19.90 -11.96 -28.78
C ARG A 472 20.73 -11.15 -29.79
N GLU A 473 20.33 -11.16 -31.06
CA GLU A 473 20.98 -10.47 -32.16
C GLU A 473 20.84 -8.95 -32.02
N GLU A 474 19.66 -8.46 -31.61
CA GLU A 474 19.46 -7.05 -31.30
C GLU A 474 20.31 -6.60 -30.10
N VAL A 475 20.37 -7.41 -29.04
CA VAL A 475 21.20 -7.11 -27.86
C VAL A 475 22.67 -7.05 -28.26
N ALA A 476 23.17 -8.06 -28.98
CA ALA A 476 24.55 -8.08 -29.48
C ALA A 476 24.88 -6.91 -30.44
N ALA A 477 23.91 -6.47 -31.27
CA ALA A 477 24.08 -5.31 -32.14
C ALA A 477 24.06 -3.97 -31.36
N ARG A 478 23.18 -3.83 -30.36
CA ARG A 478 23.08 -2.65 -29.49
C ARG A 478 24.28 -2.52 -28.55
N ALA A 479 24.80 -3.63 -28.03
CA ALA A 479 26.00 -3.71 -27.20
C ALA A 479 27.26 -3.21 -27.94
N LYS A 480 27.48 -3.68 -29.18
CA LYS A 480 28.56 -3.17 -30.07
C LYS A 480 28.48 -1.66 -30.32
N GLY A 481 27.29 -1.07 -30.17
CA GLY A 481 27.06 0.38 -30.28
C GLY A 481 27.10 1.14 -28.96
N GLY A 482 27.49 0.52 -27.84
CA GLY A 482 27.54 1.17 -26.52
C GLY A 482 26.19 1.65 -25.98
N ARG A 483 25.08 1.06 -26.43
CA ARG A 483 23.73 1.54 -26.09
C ARG A 483 23.29 1.07 -24.71
N SER A 484 22.51 1.91 -24.03
CA SER A 484 21.84 1.56 -22.78
C SER A 484 20.69 0.55 -23.01
N PHE A 485 20.53 -0.32 -22.02
CA PHE A 485 19.47 -1.30 -21.83
C PHE A 485 18.67 -1.03 -20.55
N ALA A 486 18.75 0.17 -19.97
CA ALA A 486 17.99 0.52 -18.76
C ALA A 486 16.48 0.34 -19.00
N GLY A 487 15.82 -0.43 -18.14
CA GLY A 487 14.40 -0.81 -18.30
C GLY A 487 14.09 -1.75 -19.46
N ALA A 488 15.09 -2.37 -20.12
CA ALA A 488 14.87 -3.31 -21.20
C ALA A 488 14.34 -4.66 -20.70
N ARG A 489 13.53 -5.34 -21.53
CA ARG A 489 13.09 -6.72 -21.30
C ARG A 489 14.02 -7.70 -21.99
N LEU A 490 14.72 -8.46 -21.18
CA LEU A 490 15.76 -9.44 -21.51
C LEU A 490 15.55 -10.78 -20.77
N ALA A 491 14.43 -10.93 -20.05
CA ALA A 491 14.06 -12.13 -19.30
C ALA A 491 14.09 -13.40 -20.17
N GLY A 492 14.64 -14.49 -19.63
CA GLY A 492 14.77 -15.78 -20.30
C GLY A 492 15.67 -15.80 -21.55
N LEU A 493 16.22 -14.66 -22.01
CA LEU A 493 17.07 -14.62 -23.21
C LEU A 493 18.38 -15.36 -22.98
N ASP A 494 18.89 -15.98 -24.04
CA ASP A 494 20.28 -16.41 -24.08
C ASP A 494 21.18 -15.24 -24.48
N LEU A 495 21.97 -14.76 -23.53
CA LEU A 495 22.97 -13.71 -23.65
C LEU A 495 24.39 -14.24 -23.29
N SER A 496 24.55 -15.56 -23.20
CA SER A 496 25.82 -16.23 -22.89
C SER A 496 26.94 -15.81 -23.85
N GLU A 497 28.18 -15.74 -23.35
CA GLU A 497 29.40 -15.34 -24.07
C GLU A 497 29.42 -13.90 -24.65
N LEU A 498 28.36 -13.09 -24.45
CA LEU A 498 28.31 -11.73 -25.01
C LEU A 498 29.23 -10.75 -24.27
N ASP A 499 29.79 -9.81 -25.03
CA ASP A 499 30.52 -8.66 -24.49
C ASP A 499 29.56 -7.51 -24.18
N LEU A 500 29.31 -7.30 -22.88
CA LEU A 500 28.34 -6.37 -22.30
C LEU A 500 29.00 -5.38 -21.31
N ARG A 501 30.34 -5.25 -21.37
CA ARG A 501 31.16 -4.47 -20.42
C ARG A 501 30.84 -2.98 -20.45
N GLY A 502 30.75 -2.36 -19.27
CA GLY A 502 30.49 -0.93 -19.13
C GLY A 502 29.12 -0.46 -19.63
N LEU A 503 28.20 -1.39 -19.96
CA LEU A 503 26.86 -1.05 -20.43
C LEU A 503 25.89 -0.82 -19.26
N VAL A 504 24.83 -0.06 -19.53
CA VAL A 504 23.85 0.36 -18.52
C VAL A 504 22.58 -0.47 -18.64
N PHE A 505 22.33 -1.31 -17.64
CA PHE A 505 21.18 -2.20 -17.45
C PHE A 505 20.31 -1.79 -16.23
N THR A 506 20.44 -0.56 -15.73
CA THR A 506 19.67 -0.03 -14.59
C THR A 506 18.18 -0.38 -14.68
N ARG A 507 17.64 -1.12 -13.72
CA ARG A 507 16.24 -1.62 -13.70
C ARG A 507 15.80 -2.38 -14.96
N ALA A 508 16.73 -3.03 -15.67
CA ALA A 508 16.41 -4.00 -16.71
C ALA A 508 15.85 -5.29 -16.09
N ASP A 509 15.03 -5.99 -16.86
CA ASP A 509 14.49 -7.30 -16.51
C ASP A 509 15.30 -8.38 -17.25
N LEU A 510 16.11 -9.11 -16.49
CA LEU A 510 16.97 -10.23 -16.89
C LEU A 510 16.55 -11.51 -16.13
N THR A 511 15.31 -11.58 -15.63
CA THR A 511 14.77 -12.72 -14.85
C THR A 511 14.97 -14.03 -15.63
N GLY A 512 15.66 -15.02 -15.04
CA GLY A 512 15.95 -16.30 -15.69
C GLY A 512 16.79 -16.23 -16.98
N ALA A 513 17.42 -15.11 -17.31
CA ALA A 513 18.29 -14.98 -18.48
C ALA A 513 19.55 -15.85 -18.34
N ARG A 514 20.10 -16.32 -19.47
CA ARG A 514 21.37 -17.07 -19.50
C ARG A 514 22.49 -16.12 -19.88
N LEU A 515 23.43 -15.94 -18.97
CA LEU A 515 24.58 -15.03 -19.04
C LEU A 515 25.89 -15.81 -18.83
N ARG A 516 25.89 -17.12 -19.12
CA ARG A 516 27.03 -18.01 -18.94
C ARG A 516 28.26 -17.47 -19.67
N GLU A 517 29.38 -17.34 -18.96
CA GLU A 517 30.65 -16.82 -19.49
C GLU A 517 30.53 -15.43 -20.18
N ALA A 518 29.45 -14.68 -19.94
CA ALA A 518 29.25 -13.33 -20.48
C ALA A 518 30.10 -12.30 -19.73
N ARG A 519 30.43 -11.19 -20.39
CA ARG A 519 31.30 -10.13 -19.86
C ARG A 519 30.50 -8.89 -19.49
N LEU A 520 30.24 -8.71 -18.21
CA LEU A 520 29.55 -7.56 -17.60
C LEU A 520 30.51 -6.66 -16.79
N ASP A 521 31.83 -6.77 -16.99
CA ASP A 521 32.84 -5.99 -16.26
C ASP A 521 32.51 -4.48 -16.31
N GLY A 522 32.37 -3.84 -15.15
CA GLY A 522 32.02 -2.41 -15.05
C GLY A 522 30.60 -2.02 -15.50
N ALA A 523 29.69 -2.97 -15.76
CA ALA A 523 28.32 -2.68 -16.13
C ALA A 523 27.49 -2.12 -14.95
N ASP A 524 26.52 -1.25 -15.24
CA ASP A 524 25.56 -0.73 -14.26
C ASP A 524 24.28 -1.59 -14.29
N LEU A 525 24.13 -2.43 -13.28
CA LEU A 525 23.01 -3.33 -13.00
C LEU A 525 22.16 -2.81 -11.83
N THR A 526 22.21 -1.51 -11.51
CA THR A 526 21.52 -0.91 -10.35
C THR A 526 20.01 -1.18 -10.40
N GLY A 527 19.47 -1.86 -9.40
CA GLY A 527 18.07 -2.28 -9.34
C GLY A 527 17.62 -3.21 -10.48
N ALA A 528 18.54 -3.87 -11.18
CA ALA A 528 18.21 -4.84 -12.22
C ALA A 528 17.68 -6.14 -11.62
N ARG A 529 16.75 -6.77 -12.34
CA ARG A 529 16.06 -8.00 -11.93
C ARG A 529 16.70 -9.21 -12.59
N LEU A 530 17.30 -10.10 -11.80
CA LEU A 530 18.17 -11.20 -12.20
C LEU A 530 17.79 -12.50 -11.46
N GLU A 531 16.56 -12.60 -10.94
CA GLU A 531 16.15 -13.77 -10.16
C GLU A 531 16.23 -15.04 -11.01
N ARG A 532 16.85 -16.09 -10.45
CA ARG A 532 17.08 -17.37 -11.12
C ARG A 532 17.87 -17.26 -12.44
N ALA A 533 18.56 -16.13 -12.70
CA ALA A 533 19.42 -15.98 -13.86
C ALA A 533 20.67 -16.89 -13.75
N ASP A 534 21.16 -17.36 -14.89
CA ASP A 534 22.33 -18.24 -14.96
C ASP A 534 23.55 -17.45 -15.40
N LEU A 535 24.31 -16.99 -14.42
CA LEU A 535 25.53 -16.20 -14.51
C LEU A 535 26.77 -17.08 -14.30
N THR A 536 26.67 -18.40 -14.55
CA THR A 536 27.77 -19.36 -14.36
C THR A 536 29.04 -18.89 -15.09
N ARG A 537 30.14 -18.70 -14.35
CA ARG A 537 31.43 -18.17 -14.83
C ARG A 537 31.36 -16.80 -15.54
N ALA A 538 30.29 -16.02 -15.36
CA ALA A 538 30.21 -14.67 -15.88
C ALA A 538 31.26 -13.75 -15.22
N SER A 539 31.74 -12.75 -15.97
CA SER A 539 32.72 -11.77 -15.51
C SER A 539 32.01 -10.45 -15.22
N LEU A 540 31.73 -10.16 -13.95
CA LEU A 540 31.05 -8.98 -13.42
C LEU A 540 32.02 -8.05 -12.65
N ALA A 541 33.33 -8.16 -12.89
CA ALA A 541 34.33 -7.47 -12.08
C ALA A 541 34.15 -5.94 -12.16
N ARG A 542 34.03 -5.30 -11.00
CA ARG A 542 33.70 -3.86 -10.83
C ARG A 542 32.34 -3.42 -11.38
N ALA A 543 31.40 -4.34 -11.61
CA ALA A 543 30.01 -3.97 -11.92
C ALA A 543 29.35 -3.23 -10.73
N VAL A 544 28.37 -2.38 -11.04
CA VAL A 544 27.56 -1.66 -10.05
C VAL A 544 26.17 -2.29 -10.03
N ALA A 545 25.95 -3.21 -9.11
CA ALA A 545 24.73 -4.01 -8.94
C ALA A 545 24.02 -3.66 -7.61
N VAL A 546 24.06 -2.39 -7.22
CA VAL A 546 23.39 -1.83 -6.03
C VAL A 546 21.89 -2.14 -6.11
N GLN A 547 21.32 -2.69 -5.04
CA GLN A 547 19.90 -3.09 -4.95
C GLN A 547 19.45 -4.07 -6.07
N ALA A 548 20.35 -4.81 -6.72
CA ALA A 548 19.97 -5.81 -7.73
C ALA A 548 19.29 -7.04 -7.12
N GLU A 549 18.27 -7.58 -7.79
CA GLU A 549 17.50 -8.76 -7.35
C GLU A 549 18.12 -10.04 -7.92
N LEU A 550 18.93 -10.75 -7.14
CA LEU A 550 19.68 -11.96 -7.52
C LEU A 550 19.15 -13.23 -6.84
N TYR A 551 17.88 -13.23 -6.43
CA TYR A 551 17.26 -14.34 -5.69
C TYR A 551 17.36 -15.66 -6.47
N GLY A 552 17.97 -16.67 -5.86
CA GLY A 552 18.17 -17.99 -6.47
C GLY A 552 18.97 -18.01 -7.77
N ALA A 553 19.73 -16.95 -8.09
CA ALA A 553 20.59 -16.90 -9.28
C ALA A 553 21.79 -17.85 -9.15
N ASP A 554 22.27 -18.39 -10.28
CA ASP A 554 23.48 -19.22 -10.32
C ASP A 554 24.68 -18.38 -10.78
N LEU A 555 25.57 -18.09 -9.83
CA LEU A 555 26.83 -17.37 -9.95
C LEU A 555 28.02 -18.34 -9.77
N THR A 556 27.84 -19.64 -10.01
CA THR A 556 28.89 -20.67 -9.85
C THR A 556 30.15 -20.28 -10.63
N GLY A 557 31.25 -20.08 -9.92
CA GLY A 557 32.53 -19.67 -10.47
C GLY A 557 32.56 -18.28 -11.15
N ALA A 558 31.56 -17.42 -10.95
CA ALA A 558 31.53 -16.06 -11.49
C ALA A 558 32.60 -15.16 -10.83
N ASP A 559 33.05 -14.14 -11.56
CA ASP A 559 33.97 -13.12 -11.02
C ASP A 559 33.25 -11.80 -10.75
N LEU A 560 33.00 -11.53 -9.47
CA LEU A 560 32.39 -10.31 -8.91
C LEU A 560 33.45 -9.44 -8.21
N SER A 561 34.75 -9.61 -8.52
CA SER A 561 35.82 -8.89 -7.81
C SER A 561 35.66 -7.37 -7.91
N ALA A 562 35.77 -6.69 -6.78
CA ALA A 562 35.52 -5.25 -6.62
C ALA A 562 34.17 -4.75 -7.19
N ALA A 563 33.17 -5.62 -7.35
CA ALA A 563 31.80 -5.21 -7.69
C ALA A 563 31.11 -4.58 -6.48
N ASN A 564 30.23 -3.61 -6.73
CA ASN A 564 29.33 -3.09 -5.71
C ASN A 564 27.99 -3.84 -5.77
N LEU A 565 27.70 -4.60 -4.72
CA LEU A 565 26.49 -5.39 -4.50
C LEU A 565 25.77 -4.90 -3.21
N SER A 566 25.99 -3.64 -2.81
CA SER A 566 25.33 -3.09 -1.62
C SER A 566 23.80 -3.11 -1.76
N GLU A 567 23.14 -3.48 -0.67
CA GLU A 567 21.69 -3.78 -0.59
C GLU A 567 21.17 -4.85 -1.59
N ALA A 568 22.03 -5.62 -2.27
CA ALA A 568 21.60 -6.60 -3.26
C ALA A 568 20.90 -7.83 -2.63
N GLY A 569 19.86 -8.34 -3.32
CA GLY A 569 19.05 -9.47 -2.88
C GLY A 569 19.59 -10.81 -3.36
N LEU A 570 20.59 -11.36 -2.66
CA LEU A 570 21.28 -12.63 -2.97
C LEU A 570 20.67 -13.87 -2.29
N ARG A 571 19.43 -13.79 -1.76
CA ARG A 571 18.81 -14.87 -0.98
C ARG A 571 18.76 -16.17 -1.79
N GLY A 572 19.28 -17.26 -1.21
CA GLY A 572 19.31 -18.59 -1.83
C GLY A 572 20.16 -18.71 -3.10
N ALA A 573 20.94 -17.69 -3.47
CA ALA A 573 21.78 -17.73 -4.67
C ALA A 573 22.92 -18.77 -4.54
N ALA A 574 23.32 -19.35 -5.67
CA ALA A 574 24.44 -20.27 -5.75
C ALA A 574 25.70 -19.54 -6.20
N LEU A 575 26.65 -19.31 -5.29
CA LEU A 575 27.96 -18.71 -5.57
C LEU A 575 29.16 -19.68 -5.33
N PRO A 576 29.06 -21.01 -5.52
CA PRO A 576 30.16 -21.90 -5.19
C PRO A 576 31.38 -21.63 -6.10
N GLY A 577 32.54 -21.45 -5.49
CA GLY A 577 33.78 -21.07 -6.16
C GLY A 577 33.82 -19.66 -6.77
N ALA A 578 32.82 -18.80 -6.52
CA ALA A 578 32.80 -17.43 -7.03
C ALA A 578 33.91 -16.56 -6.42
N ARG A 579 34.33 -15.52 -7.15
CA ARG A 579 35.28 -14.51 -6.67
C ARG A 579 34.52 -13.24 -6.26
N LEU A 580 34.60 -12.89 -4.98
CA LEU A 580 34.07 -11.66 -4.36
C LEU A 580 35.21 -10.89 -3.67
N ASP A 581 36.46 -11.05 -4.15
CA ASP A 581 37.60 -10.33 -3.60
C ASP A 581 37.38 -8.81 -3.79
N GLU A 582 37.56 -8.01 -2.74
CA GLU A 582 37.32 -6.55 -2.70
C GLU A 582 35.86 -6.11 -2.98
N ALA A 583 34.88 -7.01 -2.99
CA ALA A 583 33.48 -6.68 -3.29
C ALA A 583 32.76 -5.98 -2.10
N ASP A 584 31.92 -4.99 -2.40
CA ASP A 584 31.03 -4.35 -1.41
C ASP A 584 29.69 -5.08 -1.36
N LEU A 585 29.37 -5.69 -0.21
CA LEU A 585 28.14 -6.42 0.10
C LEU A 585 27.40 -5.74 1.27
N THR A 586 27.65 -4.45 1.53
CA THR A 586 27.05 -3.71 2.65
C THR A 586 25.52 -3.70 2.55
N GLY A 587 24.84 -4.18 3.60
CA GLY A 587 23.38 -4.35 3.63
C GLY A 587 22.82 -5.43 2.68
N ALA A 588 23.66 -6.19 1.97
CA ALA A 588 23.20 -7.23 1.06
C ALA A 588 22.55 -8.41 1.82
N THR A 589 21.52 -9.02 1.23
CA THR A 589 20.83 -10.17 1.83
C THR A 589 21.30 -11.46 1.17
N LEU A 590 22.26 -12.15 1.79
CA LEU A 590 22.78 -13.44 1.33
C LEU A 590 22.12 -14.63 2.06
N ALA A 591 20.99 -14.43 2.75
CA ALA A 591 20.36 -15.47 3.54
C ALA A 591 20.15 -16.77 2.71
N GLN A 592 20.48 -17.93 3.28
CA GLN A 592 20.40 -19.25 2.64
C GLN A 592 21.29 -19.44 1.38
N ALA A 593 22.16 -18.48 1.04
CA ALA A 593 23.04 -18.56 -0.13
C ALA A 593 24.19 -19.59 0.05
N ASN A 594 24.66 -20.12 -1.08
CA ASN A 594 25.77 -21.07 -1.13
C ASN A 594 27.07 -20.39 -1.56
N LEU A 595 27.99 -20.18 -0.62
CA LEU A 595 29.33 -19.60 -0.84
C LEU A 595 30.44 -20.66 -0.71
N GLU A 596 30.15 -21.95 -0.91
CA GLU A 596 31.16 -23.00 -0.75
C GLU A 596 32.36 -22.77 -1.69
N ARG A 597 33.57 -22.73 -1.11
CA ARG A 597 34.84 -22.43 -1.81
C ARG A 597 34.93 -21.03 -2.47
N ALA A 598 34.00 -20.12 -2.19
CA ALA A 598 34.09 -18.75 -2.69
C ALA A 598 35.28 -17.99 -2.07
N SER A 599 35.83 -17.01 -2.79
CA SER A 599 36.90 -16.13 -2.29
C SER A 599 36.28 -14.78 -1.91
N LEU A 600 36.38 -14.38 -0.63
CA LEU A 600 35.84 -13.11 -0.11
C LEU A 600 36.96 -12.34 0.61
N ARG A 601 38.12 -12.17 -0.05
CA ARG A 601 39.24 -11.44 0.55
C ARG A 601 38.92 -9.95 0.55
N ASP A 602 39.09 -9.31 1.70
CA ASP A 602 38.92 -7.86 1.85
C ASP A 602 37.54 -7.34 1.36
N ALA A 603 36.50 -8.19 1.38
CA ALA A 603 35.13 -7.85 1.00
C ALA A 603 34.38 -7.17 2.16
N GLU A 604 33.58 -6.15 1.86
CA GLU A 604 32.84 -5.39 2.87
C GLU A 604 31.46 -6.00 3.13
N LEU A 605 31.27 -6.60 4.31
CA LEU A 605 30.03 -7.30 4.72
C LEU A 605 29.22 -6.49 5.76
N GLY A 606 29.30 -5.16 5.72
CA GLY A 606 28.71 -4.28 6.73
C GLY A 606 27.19 -4.41 6.80
N GLY A 607 26.65 -4.99 7.87
CA GLY A 607 25.20 -5.21 8.00
C GLY A 607 24.60 -6.21 7.01
N ALA A 608 25.42 -7.01 6.33
CA ALA A 608 24.94 -8.04 5.41
C ALA A 608 24.21 -9.16 6.17
N ASN A 609 23.06 -9.61 5.67
CA ASN A 609 22.33 -10.74 6.25
C ASN A 609 22.95 -12.07 5.78
N LEU A 610 23.61 -12.77 6.70
CA LEU A 610 24.32 -14.03 6.49
C LEU A 610 23.61 -15.27 7.10
N ALA A 611 22.32 -15.15 7.44
CA ALA A 611 21.56 -16.27 8.02
C ALA A 611 21.57 -17.51 7.13
N GLU A 612 21.85 -18.69 7.70
CA GLU A 612 21.88 -19.99 6.99
C GLU A 612 22.86 -20.08 5.78
N VAL A 613 23.81 -19.16 5.64
CA VAL A 613 24.81 -19.16 4.56
C VAL A 613 25.72 -20.39 4.64
N ARG A 614 25.88 -21.09 3.50
CA ARG A 614 26.79 -22.25 3.37
C ARG A 614 28.16 -21.81 2.87
N ALA A 615 29.05 -21.43 3.77
CA ALA A 615 30.40 -20.91 3.46
C ALA A 615 31.54 -21.96 3.59
N ARG A 616 31.27 -23.27 3.41
CA ARG A 616 32.28 -24.32 3.62
C ARG A 616 33.47 -24.14 2.67
N GLY A 617 34.66 -23.96 3.25
CA GLY A 617 35.89 -23.73 2.49
C GLY A 617 35.97 -22.37 1.81
N ALA A 618 35.06 -21.43 2.10
CA ALA A 618 35.18 -20.06 1.65
C ALA A 618 36.41 -19.38 2.29
N ASN A 619 37.11 -18.54 1.53
CA ASN A 619 38.32 -17.85 1.99
C ASN A 619 38.04 -16.37 2.27
N ALA A 620 37.51 -16.08 3.45
CA ALA A 620 37.40 -14.73 3.98
C ALA A 620 38.65 -14.40 4.81
N ARG A 621 39.70 -13.87 4.17
CA ARG A 621 40.75 -13.13 4.87
C ARG A 621 40.34 -11.67 4.92
N GLY A 622 40.08 -11.16 6.11
CA GLY A 622 40.03 -9.72 6.36
C GLY A 622 41.44 -9.12 6.45
N PRO A 623 41.56 -7.79 6.41
CA PRO A 623 42.84 -7.10 6.49
C PRO A 623 43.54 -7.39 7.83
N ALA A 624 44.85 -7.63 7.78
CA ALA A 624 45.64 -8.03 8.95
C ALA A 624 45.64 -6.94 10.04
N SER A 625 45.32 -7.31 11.28
CA SER A 625 45.00 -6.37 12.35
C SER A 625 46.23 -5.62 12.92
N ALA A 626 46.30 -4.32 12.65
CA ALA A 626 47.30 -3.41 13.22
C ALA A 626 46.83 -2.83 14.57
N ALA A 627 47.02 -3.57 15.66
CA ALA A 627 46.55 -3.15 16.98
C ALA A 627 47.45 -2.10 17.67
N ARG A 628 47.13 -0.81 17.51
CA ARG A 628 47.25 0.25 18.53
C ARG A 628 46.62 1.59 18.07
N GLY A 629 46.08 2.37 19.01
CA GLY A 629 45.13 3.45 18.72
C GLY A 629 45.72 4.78 18.23
N SER A 630 44.99 5.44 17.33
CA SER A 630 45.01 6.87 17.02
C SER A 630 43.72 7.24 16.27
N PRO A 631 43.21 8.48 16.35
CA PRO A 631 41.96 8.86 15.67
C PRO A 631 42.15 8.94 14.14
N PRO A 632 41.06 8.78 13.34
CA PRO A 632 41.14 8.87 11.88
C PRO A 632 41.52 10.29 11.41
N PRO A 633 42.42 10.43 10.42
CA PRO A 633 42.85 11.72 9.91
C PRO A 633 41.83 12.32 8.92
N THR A 634 41.68 13.65 8.95
CA THR A 634 40.91 14.40 7.95
C THR A 634 41.82 14.87 6.79
N CYS A 635 41.52 14.44 5.57
CA CYS A 635 41.76 15.17 4.31
C CYS A 635 40.84 14.56 3.23
N ALA A 636 40.08 15.29 2.41
CA ALA A 636 40.24 16.61 1.77
C ALA A 636 41.13 16.61 0.50
N ALA A 637 40.61 17.28 -0.53
CA ALA A 637 41.01 17.29 -1.95
C ALA A 637 42.52 17.41 -2.28
N PRO A 638 42.94 16.93 -3.47
CA PRO A 638 44.33 17.00 -3.93
C PRO A 638 44.86 18.44 -4.06
N ARG A 639 46.16 18.61 -3.78
CA ARG A 639 46.90 19.87 -3.92
C ARG A 639 48.16 19.67 -4.75
N SER A 640 48.49 20.64 -5.60
CA SER A 640 49.82 20.79 -6.20
C SER A 640 50.72 21.75 -5.41
N THR A 641 52.00 21.37 -5.27
CA THR A 641 53.21 22.24 -5.16
C THR A 641 53.10 23.55 -4.32
N ARG A 642 53.40 23.60 -3.00
CA ARG A 642 54.73 23.56 -2.32
C ARG A 642 55.85 24.43 -2.95
N PRO A 643 56.87 24.93 -2.18
CA PRO A 643 56.97 25.13 -0.72
C PRO A 643 57.74 26.42 -0.24
N ILE A 644 58.01 26.51 1.09
CA ILE A 644 58.94 27.45 1.81
C ILE A 644 58.39 28.89 1.98
N SER A 645 58.45 29.60 3.12
CA SER A 645 58.75 29.35 4.57
C SER A 645 57.69 30.13 5.42
N ARG A 646 57.62 30.25 6.77
CA ARG A 646 58.47 30.06 7.98
C ARG A 646 59.54 31.14 8.28
N ALA A 647 59.69 31.69 9.52
CA ALA A 647 58.87 31.56 10.74
C ALA A 647 59.12 32.69 11.78
N ALA A 648 58.20 32.82 12.77
CA ALA A 648 58.40 33.36 14.14
C ALA A 648 58.71 34.88 14.31
N ARG A 649 58.34 35.58 15.39
CA ARG A 649 57.46 35.35 16.58
C ARG A 649 57.11 36.74 17.19
N TRP A 650 56.14 36.79 18.13
CA TRP A 650 56.01 37.64 19.34
C TRP A 650 56.95 38.89 19.49
N THR A 651 56.54 40.07 19.97
CA THR A 651 55.58 40.41 21.06
C THR A 651 54.87 41.77 20.82
N ALA A 652 53.93 42.13 21.70
CA ALA A 652 53.50 43.52 21.86
C ALA A 652 54.24 44.22 23.02
N ARG A 653 54.99 45.30 22.75
CA ARG A 653 55.26 46.39 23.70
C ARG A 653 55.80 47.65 22.99
N SER A 654 55.46 48.80 23.57
CA SER A 654 56.09 50.14 23.46
C SER A 654 56.19 50.90 22.12
N SER A 655 55.70 52.14 22.19
CA SER A 655 56.19 53.38 21.52
C SER A 655 56.08 53.55 20.00
N ALA A 656 55.51 54.70 19.61
CA ALA A 656 55.44 55.18 18.23
C ALA A 656 56.62 56.10 17.85
N ALA A 657 57.05 56.09 16.58
CA ALA A 657 57.58 57.29 15.91
C ALA A 657 57.65 57.17 14.36
N ARG A 658 56.93 58.07 13.68
CA ARG A 658 57.36 58.96 12.57
C ARG A 658 58.15 58.43 11.32
N ARG A 659 57.73 58.98 10.15
CA ARG A 659 58.49 59.23 8.89
C ARG A 659 58.77 57.97 8.02
N CYS A 660 58.31 57.94 6.76
CA CYS A 660 58.94 58.40 5.50
C CYS A 660 60.03 57.43 4.97
N ALA A 661 60.19 57.16 3.66
CA ALA A 661 59.61 57.80 2.46
C ALA A 661 59.36 56.82 1.28
N ARG A 662 58.67 57.30 0.23
CA ARG A 662 58.73 56.73 -1.14
C ARG A 662 60.03 57.16 -1.84
N PRO A 663 60.52 56.39 -2.83
CA PRO A 663 60.33 56.76 -4.26
C PRO A 663 59.80 55.57 -5.11
N ARG A 664 58.98 55.75 -6.16
CA ARG A 664 59.30 55.98 -7.61
C ARG A 664 60.10 54.83 -8.27
N SER A 665 59.90 54.43 -9.53
CA SER A 665 59.00 54.82 -10.65
C SER A 665 59.07 53.69 -11.71
N THR A 666 58.19 53.51 -12.72
CA THR A 666 57.68 54.46 -13.73
C THR A 666 56.27 54.11 -14.25
N ALA A 667 55.67 55.08 -14.96
CA ALA A 667 54.39 55.01 -15.68
C ALA A 667 54.68 55.18 -17.22
N PRO A 668 53.77 55.55 -18.16
CA PRO A 668 52.41 56.10 -18.05
C PRO A 668 51.37 55.45 -19.04
N PRO A 669 50.47 56.14 -19.80
CA PRO A 669 49.03 56.11 -19.47
C PRO A 669 48.03 55.96 -20.65
N ALA A 670 46.73 55.80 -20.34
CA ALA A 670 45.53 56.34 -21.04
C ALA A 670 44.27 55.82 -20.30
N SER A 671 43.21 56.56 -19.93
CA SER A 671 42.42 57.65 -20.56
C SER A 671 41.54 57.18 -21.73
N ALA A 672 40.23 57.46 -21.81
CA ALA A 672 39.36 58.27 -20.95
C ALA A 672 37.88 57.79 -21.02
N SER A 673 37.00 58.46 -20.26
CA SER A 673 35.54 58.23 -20.24
C SER A 673 34.81 59.14 -21.29
N PRO A 674 33.58 59.66 -21.06
CA PRO A 674 32.32 59.08 -21.54
C PRO A 674 31.51 60.01 -22.48
N TRP A 675 30.24 59.63 -22.77
CA TRP A 675 29.04 60.47 -23.10
C TRP A 675 28.31 60.25 -24.44
N ARG A 676 26.97 60.41 -24.35
CA ARG A 676 25.99 60.96 -25.34
C ARG A 676 25.38 60.09 -26.47
N ARG A 677 24.04 60.17 -26.52
CA ARG A 677 23.11 59.99 -27.67
C ARG A 677 23.19 61.24 -28.61
N PRO A 678 22.48 61.41 -29.77
CA PRO A 678 21.28 60.67 -30.26
C PRO A 678 21.02 60.53 -31.81
N ILE A 679 19.94 59.80 -32.17
CA ILE A 679 18.94 60.06 -33.25
C ILE A 679 19.29 60.06 -34.78
N SER A 680 18.43 59.34 -35.55
CA SER A 680 17.91 59.58 -36.94
C SER A 680 18.42 58.83 -38.21
N ARG A 681 17.47 58.05 -38.78
CA ARG A 681 17.06 57.79 -40.19
C ARG A 681 17.97 58.06 -41.42
N ALA A 682 18.13 57.00 -42.24
CA ALA A 682 18.09 56.98 -43.72
C ALA A 682 17.90 55.50 -44.19
N ARG A 683 17.48 55.12 -45.41
CA ARG A 683 16.45 55.58 -46.39
C ARG A 683 16.13 54.35 -47.31
N ALA A 684 15.07 54.39 -48.14
CA ALA A 684 14.67 53.26 -49.03
C ALA A 684 15.52 53.18 -50.35
N PRO A 685 15.41 52.14 -51.23
CA PRO A 685 14.17 51.71 -51.97
C PRO A 685 14.02 50.15 -52.01
N SER A 686 13.20 49.44 -52.83
CA SER A 686 12.38 49.74 -54.03
C SER A 686 11.24 48.72 -54.25
N THR A 687 10.20 49.08 -55.04
CA THR A 687 9.36 48.27 -56.01
C THR A 687 8.90 46.82 -55.69
N ALA A 688 7.68 46.35 -56.05
CA ALA A 688 6.53 46.96 -56.75
C ALA A 688 5.24 46.08 -56.65
N ARG A 689 4.09 46.64 -57.09
CA ARG A 689 2.94 46.09 -57.88
C ARG A 689 2.57 44.56 -57.79
N ARG A 690 1.30 44.12 -57.88
CA ARG A 690 0.07 44.71 -58.48
C ARG A 690 -1.20 43.90 -58.10
N SER A 691 -2.39 44.53 -58.15
CA SER A 691 -3.75 43.91 -58.28
C SER A 691 -4.21 42.90 -57.18
N GLY A 692 -5.49 42.75 -56.83
CA GLY A 692 -6.74 43.18 -57.47
C GLY A 692 -7.42 42.01 -58.20
N ALA A 693 -8.72 41.72 -58.05
CA ALA A 693 -9.77 42.38 -57.27
C ALA A 693 -10.87 41.36 -56.83
N SER A 694 -11.85 41.81 -56.06
CA SER A 694 -13.04 41.04 -55.67
C SER A 694 -14.13 41.05 -56.75
N ILE A 695 -15.06 40.09 -56.71
CA ILE A 695 -16.54 40.26 -56.76
C ILE A 695 -17.25 38.90 -56.64
N SER A 696 -18.54 38.89 -56.31
CA SER A 696 -19.37 37.72 -55.99
C SER A 696 -20.39 37.39 -57.10
N ALA A 697 -20.98 36.18 -57.07
CA ALA A 697 -22.45 35.97 -56.91
C ALA A 697 -23.05 34.67 -57.53
N ARG A 698 -23.96 34.05 -56.75
CA ARG A 698 -25.26 33.43 -57.15
C ARG A 698 -25.36 32.09 -57.96
N ARG A 699 -26.11 31.17 -57.31
CA ARG A 699 -27.12 30.19 -57.84
C ARG A 699 -26.64 28.90 -58.55
N GLY A 700 -27.37 27.81 -58.30
CA GLY A 700 -27.31 26.52 -59.04
C GLY A 700 -28.29 26.47 -60.23
N PRO A 701 -28.70 25.29 -60.74
CA PRO A 701 -29.49 24.30 -59.98
C PRO A 701 -29.32 22.80 -60.40
N THR A 702 -30.34 21.97 -60.07
CA THR A 702 -30.73 20.62 -60.60
C THR A 702 -29.99 19.34 -60.15
N GLY A 703 -30.79 18.28 -59.93
CA GLY A 703 -30.40 16.86 -59.71
C GLY A 703 -30.65 16.00 -60.96
N PRO A 704 -31.13 14.72 -60.90
CA PRO A 704 -31.77 13.96 -59.80
C PRO A 704 -30.84 12.85 -59.22
N ALA A 705 -31.20 11.70 -58.58
CA ALA A 705 -32.47 10.96 -58.38
C ALA A 705 -32.46 10.06 -57.10
N GLY A 706 -33.40 9.10 -57.01
CA GLY A 706 -33.46 7.96 -56.05
C GLY A 706 -33.72 6.63 -56.79
N PRO A 707 -34.16 5.51 -56.16
CA PRO A 707 -35.11 5.43 -55.03
C PRO A 707 -34.64 4.56 -53.81
N ALA A 708 -35.06 4.86 -52.56
CA ALA A 708 -36.16 4.24 -51.78
C ALA A 708 -36.06 2.69 -51.56
N ARG A 709 -36.43 2.08 -50.41
CA ARG A 709 -37.39 2.38 -49.32
C ARG A 709 -36.82 1.84 -47.96
N ARG A 710 -37.43 1.93 -46.76
CA ARG A 710 -38.72 2.46 -46.25
C ARG A 710 -38.52 2.81 -44.75
N SER A 711 -39.29 3.74 -44.19
CA SER A 711 -39.34 4.03 -42.75
C SER A 711 -40.73 3.78 -42.16
N ALA A 712 -40.81 3.58 -40.85
CA ALA A 712 -42.03 3.59 -40.03
C ALA A 712 -41.72 4.25 -38.67
N ARG A 713 -42.75 4.74 -37.96
CA ARG A 713 -42.63 5.64 -36.80
C ARG A 713 -43.38 5.12 -35.55
N PRO A 714 -43.13 5.68 -34.35
CA PRO A 714 -43.69 5.19 -33.09
C PRO A 714 -45.15 5.63 -32.87
N ILE A 715 -45.77 5.08 -31.82
CA ILE A 715 -47.13 5.40 -31.34
C ILE A 715 -47.04 5.90 -29.90
N CYS A 716 -47.84 6.92 -29.54
CA CYS A 716 -48.09 7.30 -28.15
C CYS A 716 -49.45 8.01 -28.03
N ALA A 717 -50.10 7.86 -26.86
CA ALA A 717 -51.28 8.56 -26.36
C ALA A 717 -52.61 8.52 -27.16
N ALA A 718 -53.64 7.88 -26.57
CA ALA A 718 -54.86 8.56 -26.10
C ALA A 718 -55.74 7.62 -25.23
N ARG A 719 -56.54 8.22 -24.33
CA ARG A 719 -57.67 7.63 -23.57
C ARG A 719 -58.99 7.93 -24.30
N PRO A 720 -60.14 7.27 -24.00
CA PRO A 720 -60.79 7.29 -22.68
C PRO A 720 -60.25 6.30 -21.64
#